data_AF-A0A5N6MZZ9-F1
#
_entry.id   AF-A0A5N6MZZ9-F1
#
_cell.length_a   1.000
_cell.length_b   1.000
_cell.length_c   1.000
_cell.angle_alpha   90.00
_cell.angle_beta   90.00
_cell.angle_gamma   90.00
#
_symmetry.space_group_name_H-M   'P 1'
#
loop_
_entity.id
_entity.type
_entity.pdbx_description
1 polymer ?
#
loop_
_entity_poly.entity_id
_entity_poly.type
_entity_poly.pdbx_seq_one_letter_code
_entity_poly.pdbx_strand_id
1 'polypeptide(L)'
;MEETLIDAIEPNNISTSDSESDDEAQTAQDLQTLASEVSSNPANYDAHVQYITALRKHGDLDKLRLAREAMNELFPLTPAMWQQWANDEISLISSSGYESEVSMIEKLYERGVSDYMSVSLWCDYLNFIQKYDSSVREFSPTGILKARDLFERALIACGLHIAEGSKLWEAYRSFEESVVNSMDDTKLESKEKQVQRIRNIFHRHLSIPHGDMTSTLLTYKAWEYEHGNTPDVNSSSTDEISPHVASAYQKALDMLSVRVDFEEKIVQSDVLDTDRLQSFMAYLKFEQSSGDPARVKSLYERAITEYPVAGDLWIDYTNYLNKTLKADKTLRGIFNRATRNCPWIGELWVRFMLYLERSGGFEKDLCDVFERSLQCTFSTIDEYVDIFLTRVDGLRRRILFAKELDDGFDFSLIRNTFQRACDYLSPQLKNTSSLLQIYNYWARLESNLGKDVTAARGVWESLLKNSGSMLEAWQGYISMETEMGHINEARSLYKRCYSKRFSGTGSEDICNLWIRFEREFGTLEDFDNALQKVSPRLQELQLFRLQQESKNIISSTDHKEDSAKKNKGEKRKPSSDAPNEESPAKRQKVKAQNKGSVKPNKVENTVTPTDPPARGEDDMKTKDPTPEKFKQYTDQCTAFVSNLNVKANSEDLRGFFSDVGGVGAIRILMDKFTKKSRGLAYVDFCDDTHLEAAVAKNKQMLLGKKLSIARSDPKGKRKGPAGAGHKTSTTERQGEDGNLKLKGRNTFAVPRALGWSKPTSSTSSGAGGGEEKPKSNEELRKLLLNKT
;
A
#
# COMPACT_ATOMS: atom_id res chain seq x y z
N MET A 1 65.15 -66.11 49.10
CA MET A 1 64.02 -67.01 48.86
C MET A 1 62.79 -66.16 48.57
N GLU A 2 62.71 -65.42 47.46
CA GLU A 2 63.02 -65.65 46.02
C GLU A 2 61.75 -65.90 45.21
N GLU A 3 61.90 -65.68 43.90
CA GLU A 3 60.86 -65.27 42.96
C GLU A 3 59.94 -66.42 42.51
N THR A 4 58.79 -66.06 41.94
CA THR A 4 58.36 -66.66 40.67
C THR A 4 57.46 -65.68 39.90
N LEU A 5 57.39 -65.83 38.58
CA LEU A 5 56.81 -64.87 37.63
C LEU A 5 55.45 -65.33 37.09
N ILE A 6 54.62 -64.34 36.71
CA ILE A 6 53.67 -64.31 35.57
C ILE A 6 52.64 -65.45 35.47
N ASP A 7 51.34 -65.10 35.55
CA ASP A 7 50.44 -65.25 34.38
C ASP A 7 49.25 -64.26 34.44
N ALA A 8 48.49 -64.15 33.35
CA ALA A 8 47.59 -63.01 33.06
C ALA A 8 46.07 -63.28 33.22
N ILE A 9 45.29 -62.18 33.30
CA ILE A 9 43.93 -62.00 32.75
C ILE A 9 43.58 -60.48 32.75
N GLU A 10 42.76 -60.03 31.80
CA GLU A 10 42.59 -58.62 31.41
C GLU A 10 41.53 -57.83 32.22
N PRO A 11 41.63 -56.48 32.27
CA PRO A 11 40.58 -55.61 32.81
C PRO A 11 39.52 -55.26 31.75
N ASN A 12 38.23 -55.37 32.12
CA ASN A 12 37.13 -54.91 31.26
C ASN A 12 37.11 -53.37 31.13
N ASN A 13 37.11 -52.89 29.89
CA ASN A 13 37.04 -51.47 29.55
C ASN A 13 35.66 -51.17 28.92
N ILE A 14 34.86 -50.28 29.51
CA ILE A 14 33.50 -49.97 29.03
C ILE A 14 33.54 -48.65 28.26
N SER A 15 33.21 -48.70 26.96
CA SER A 15 33.07 -47.51 26.11
C SER A 15 31.80 -46.74 26.45
N THR A 16 31.92 -45.41 26.49
CA THR A 16 30.80 -44.46 26.54
C THR A 16 31.02 -43.30 25.57
N SER A 17 31.60 -43.57 24.39
CA SER A 17 32.08 -42.52 23.46
C SER A 17 31.21 -42.29 22.22
N ASP A 18 30.28 -43.19 21.90
CA ASP A 18 29.62 -43.21 20.57
C ASP A 18 28.33 -42.36 20.49
N SER A 19 27.76 -41.93 21.62
CA SER A 19 26.44 -41.29 21.64
C SER A 19 26.42 -39.78 21.38
N GLU A 20 27.52 -39.07 21.60
CA GLU A 20 27.61 -37.61 21.36
C GLU A 20 27.93 -37.31 19.89
N SER A 21 28.63 -38.24 19.21
CA SER A 21 28.99 -38.18 17.79
C SER A 21 27.78 -37.98 16.86
N ASP A 22 26.70 -38.74 17.06
CA ASP A 22 25.56 -38.76 16.13
C ASP A 22 24.71 -37.48 16.25
N ASP A 23 24.57 -36.90 17.45
CA ASP A 23 23.85 -35.63 17.66
C ASP A 23 24.64 -34.42 17.10
N GLU A 24 25.98 -34.42 17.21
CA GLU A 24 26.82 -33.42 16.55
C GLU A 24 26.76 -33.53 15.02
N ALA A 25 26.80 -34.76 14.48
CA ALA A 25 26.69 -35.00 13.04
C ALA A 25 25.31 -34.55 12.48
N GLN A 26 24.22 -34.87 13.16
CA GLN A 26 22.87 -34.47 12.76
C GLN A 26 22.70 -32.94 12.83
N THR A 27 23.15 -32.28 13.91
CA THR A 27 23.04 -30.81 14.03
C THR A 27 23.91 -30.06 13.01
N ALA A 28 25.07 -30.60 12.62
CA ALA A 28 25.87 -30.07 11.51
C ALA A 28 25.15 -30.21 10.16
N GLN A 29 24.47 -31.33 9.91
CA GLN A 29 23.68 -31.55 8.69
C GLN A 29 22.43 -30.64 8.62
N ASP A 30 21.77 -30.41 9.76
CA ASP A 30 20.64 -29.47 9.87
C ASP A 30 21.09 -28.02 9.60
N LEU A 31 22.24 -27.60 10.15
CA LEU A 31 22.85 -26.31 9.87
C LEU A 31 23.21 -26.14 8.38
N GLN A 32 23.78 -27.16 7.75
CA GLN A 32 24.05 -27.13 6.31
C GLN A 32 22.77 -27.02 5.48
N THR A 33 21.70 -27.68 5.91
CA THR A 33 20.38 -27.65 5.27
C THR A 33 19.78 -26.23 5.35
N LEU A 34 19.76 -25.63 6.53
CA LEU A 34 19.27 -24.26 6.76
C LEU A 34 20.10 -23.22 5.98
N ALA A 35 21.44 -23.36 5.93
CA ALA A 35 22.30 -22.51 5.12
C ALA A 35 22.00 -22.64 3.61
N SER A 36 21.67 -23.85 3.13
CA SER A 36 21.24 -24.08 1.76
C SER A 36 19.88 -23.45 1.45
N GLU A 37 18.94 -23.46 2.40
CA GLU A 37 17.65 -22.81 2.24
C GLU A 37 17.81 -21.28 2.15
N VAL A 38 18.51 -20.67 3.11
CA VAL A 38 18.77 -19.22 3.15
C VAL A 38 19.50 -18.74 1.88
N SER A 39 20.48 -19.50 1.38
CA SER A 39 21.17 -19.14 0.13
C SER A 39 20.32 -19.38 -1.13
N SER A 40 19.38 -20.33 -1.11
CA SER A 40 18.45 -20.56 -2.23
C SER A 40 17.32 -19.52 -2.31
N ASN A 41 16.88 -18.99 -1.17
CA ASN A 41 15.87 -17.95 -1.07
C ASN A 41 16.21 -16.96 0.07
N PRO A 42 17.10 -15.99 -0.17
CA PRO A 42 17.50 -15.01 0.84
C PRO A 42 16.35 -14.17 1.41
N ALA A 43 15.21 -14.12 0.70
CA ALA A 43 14.01 -13.41 1.14
C ALA A 43 13.08 -14.24 2.05
N ASN A 44 13.49 -15.45 2.50
CA ASN A 44 12.77 -16.22 3.51
C ASN A 44 13.17 -15.81 4.94
N TYR A 45 12.39 -14.90 5.55
CA TYR A 45 12.60 -14.44 6.93
C TYR A 45 12.67 -15.59 7.95
N ASP A 46 11.76 -16.56 7.86
CA ASP A 46 11.67 -17.65 8.84
C ASP A 46 12.88 -18.59 8.77
N ALA A 47 13.49 -18.76 7.59
CA ALA A 47 14.73 -19.54 7.43
C ALA A 47 15.94 -18.84 8.07
N HIS A 48 16.06 -17.51 7.94
CA HIS A 48 17.11 -16.74 8.64
C HIS A 48 16.96 -16.87 10.16
N VAL A 49 15.74 -16.72 10.70
CA VAL A 49 15.49 -16.86 12.15
C VAL A 49 15.85 -18.26 12.66
N GLN A 50 15.47 -19.32 11.92
CA GLN A 50 15.82 -20.70 12.27
C GLN A 50 17.33 -20.93 12.20
N TYR A 51 18.00 -20.46 11.15
CA TYR A 51 19.46 -20.61 10.98
C TYR A 51 20.25 -19.88 12.08
N ILE A 52 19.90 -18.63 12.40
CA ILE A 52 20.49 -17.86 13.50
C ILE A 52 20.26 -18.56 14.85
N THR A 53 19.06 -19.12 15.07
CA THR A 53 18.73 -19.85 16.30
C THR A 53 19.54 -21.15 16.44
N ALA A 54 19.75 -21.88 15.34
CA ALA A 54 20.57 -23.08 15.30
C ALA A 54 22.06 -22.76 15.52
N LEU A 55 22.60 -21.74 14.85
CA LEU A 55 23.98 -21.28 15.03
C LEU A 55 24.25 -20.85 16.48
N ARG A 56 23.32 -20.10 17.09
CA ARG A 56 23.42 -19.67 18.51
C ARG A 56 23.34 -20.83 19.50
N LYS A 57 22.68 -21.94 19.15
CA LYS A 57 22.72 -23.20 19.94
C LYS A 57 24.04 -23.95 19.79
N HIS A 58 24.61 -23.99 18.58
CA HIS A 58 25.84 -24.71 18.27
C HIS A 58 27.12 -23.97 18.70
N GLY A 59 27.05 -22.65 18.92
CA GLY A 59 28.16 -21.85 19.44
C GLY A 59 29.15 -21.34 18.39
N ASP A 60 28.83 -21.45 17.10
CA ASP A 60 29.66 -20.87 16.03
C ASP A 60 29.41 -19.36 15.92
N LEU A 61 30.20 -18.59 16.69
CA LEU A 61 30.05 -17.15 16.86
C LEU A 61 30.28 -16.36 15.56
N ASP A 62 31.23 -16.79 14.73
CA ASP A 62 31.58 -16.05 13.50
C ASP A 62 30.57 -16.32 12.38
N LYS A 63 30.07 -17.56 12.23
CA LYS A 63 28.89 -17.80 11.37
C LYS A 63 27.66 -17.09 11.90
N LEU A 64 27.45 -17.04 13.22
CA LEU A 64 26.32 -16.34 13.85
C LEU A 64 26.34 -14.82 13.56
N ARG A 65 27.50 -14.17 13.64
CA ARG A 65 27.72 -12.78 13.23
C ARG A 65 27.37 -12.56 11.75
N LEU A 66 27.95 -13.38 10.87
CA LEU A 66 27.71 -13.27 9.42
C LEU A 66 26.24 -13.50 9.05
N ALA A 67 25.56 -14.45 9.70
CA ALA A 67 24.13 -14.70 9.49
C ALA A 67 23.25 -13.52 9.97
N ARG A 68 23.59 -12.90 11.11
CA ARG A 68 22.89 -11.72 11.64
C ARG A 68 23.07 -10.49 10.77
N GLU A 69 24.27 -10.25 10.24
CA GLU A 69 24.52 -9.18 9.27
C GLU A 69 23.73 -9.43 7.97
N ALA A 70 23.83 -10.63 7.38
CA ALA A 70 23.11 -10.98 6.15
C ALA A 70 21.57 -10.91 6.28
N MET A 71 21.03 -11.24 7.46
CA MET A 71 19.61 -11.03 7.74
C MET A 71 19.27 -9.52 7.81
N ASN A 72 20.10 -8.71 8.45
CA ASN A 72 19.86 -7.27 8.64
C ASN A 72 19.93 -6.48 7.33
N GLU A 73 20.85 -6.83 6.41
CA GLU A 73 20.91 -6.21 5.08
C GLU A 73 19.56 -6.29 4.32
N LEU A 74 18.78 -7.34 4.59
CA LEU A 74 17.49 -7.60 3.96
C LEU A 74 16.29 -7.16 4.81
N PHE A 75 16.34 -7.32 6.13
CA PHE A 75 15.22 -7.14 7.06
C PHE A 75 15.59 -6.27 8.26
N PRO A 76 14.77 -5.28 8.67
CA PRO A 76 14.93 -4.60 9.96
C PRO A 76 14.74 -5.61 11.10
N LEU A 77 15.67 -5.65 12.07
CA LEU A 77 15.59 -6.63 13.16
C LEU A 77 14.70 -6.09 14.29
N THR A 78 13.96 -6.96 14.98
CA THR A 78 13.13 -6.55 16.11
C THR A 78 13.99 -6.08 17.30
N PRO A 79 13.49 -5.23 18.21
CA PRO A 79 14.24 -4.80 19.39
C PRO A 79 14.80 -5.98 20.22
N ALA A 80 14.05 -7.06 20.38
CA ALA A 80 14.49 -8.26 21.10
C ALA A 80 15.63 -9.00 20.39
N MET A 81 15.66 -9.01 19.05
CA MET A 81 16.77 -9.58 18.28
C MET A 81 18.04 -8.71 18.38
N TRP A 82 17.87 -7.38 18.38
CA TRP A 82 18.95 -6.44 18.63
C TRP A 82 19.54 -6.60 20.04
N GLN A 83 18.70 -6.68 21.07
CA GLN A 83 19.13 -6.97 22.45
C GLN A 83 19.84 -8.34 22.55
N GLN A 84 19.31 -9.39 21.93
CA GLN A 84 19.94 -10.72 21.94
C GLN A 84 21.34 -10.67 21.31
N TRP A 85 21.50 -9.98 20.17
CA TRP A 85 22.80 -9.85 19.52
C TRP A 85 23.78 -9.04 20.37
N ALA A 86 23.36 -7.88 20.90
CA ALA A 86 24.21 -7.09 21.77
C ALA A 86 24.65 -7.85 23.02
N ASN A 87 23.74 -8.59 23.67
CA ASN A 87 24.08 -9.38 24.85
C ASN A 87 25.01 -10.58 24.54
N ASP A 88 24.91 -11.17 23.35
CA ASP A 88 25.87 -12.18 22.89
C ASP A 88 27.27 -11.57 22.71
N GLU A 89 27.41 -10.43 22.01
CA GLU A 89 28.72 -9.78 21.84
C GLU A 89 29.29 -9.28 23.18
N ILE A 90 28.44 -8.78 24.09
CA ILE A 90 28.82 -8.40 25.46
C ILE A 90 29.42 -9.58 26.25
N SER A 91 28.97 -10.81 25.99
CA SER A 91 29.51 -12.01 26.65
C SER A 91 30.93 -12.39 26.20
N LEU A 92 31.40 -11.80 25.09
CA LEU A 92 32.72 -12.07 24.49
C LEU A 92 33.77 -11.01 24.84
N ILE A 93 33.36 -9.90 25.49
CA ILE A 93 34.25 -8.78 25.84
C ILE A 93 35.44 -9.28 26.67
N SER A 94 36.63 -9.02 26.15
CA SER A 94 37.90 -9.55 26.66
C SER A 94 38.82 -8.44 27.16
N SER A 95 39.67 -8.75 28.14
CA SER A 95 40.64 -7.79 28.68
C SER A 95 41.62 -7.26 27.62
N SER A 96 41.83 -8.02 26.54
CA SER A 96 42.60 -7.62 25.35
C SER A 96 41.66 -7.09 24.26
N GLY A 97 41.59 -5.76 24.10
CA GLY A 97 40.80 -5.12 23.04
C GLY A 97 39.53 -4.38 23.51
N TYR A 98 39.16 -4.53 24.79
CA TYR A 98 38.03 -3.91 25.50
C TYR A 98 37.43 -2.63 24.86
N GLU A 99 38.19 -1.54 24.71
CA GLU A 99 37.66 -0.27 24.17
C GLU A 99 37.16 -0.38 22.72
N SER A 100 37.80 -1.21 21.90
CA SER A 100 37.38 -1.46 20.51
C SER A 100 36.13 -2.34 20.45
N GLU A 101 36.01 -3.32 21.36
CA GLU A 101 34.84 -4.19 21.49
C GLU A 101 33.63 -3.39 21.98
N VAL A 102 33.82 -2.56 23.01
CA VAL A 102 32.81 -1.62 23.51
C VAL A 102 32.36 -0.65 22.42
N SER A 103 33.30 -0.10 21.63
CA SER A 103 32.97 0.76 20.48
C SER A 103 32.30 0.02 19.32
N MET A 104 32.44 -1.30 19.21
CA MET A 104 31.71 -2.12 18.22
C MET A 104 30.27 -2.36 18.68
N ILE A 105 30.08 -2.67 19.96
CA ILE A 105 28.75 -2.90 20.56
C ILE A 105 27.95 -1.59 20.66
N GLU A 106 28.60 -0.46 20.93
CA GLU A 106 27.99 0.89 20.85
C GLU A 106 27.38 1.13 19.46
N LYS A 107 28.12 0.83 18.38
CA LYS A 107 27.61 0.92 17.00
C LYS A 107 26.49 -0.07 16.71
N LEU A 108 26.47 -1.22 17.38
CA LEU A 108 25.39 -2.21 17.26
C LEU A 108 24.08 -1.69 17.87
N TYR A 109 24.15 -1.06 19.06
CA TYR A 109 23.00 -0.40 19.67
C TYR A 109 22.51 0.80 18.85
N GLU A 110 23.40 1.67 18.35
CA GLU A 110 23.01 2.81 17.48
C GLU A 110 22.30 2.34 16.20
N ARG A 111 22.67 1.18 15.64
CA ARG A 111 21.90 0.55 14.54
C ARG A 111 20.51 0.11 15.03
N GLY A 112 20.43 -0.58 16.16
CA GLY A 112 19.16 -1.09 16.70
C GLY A 112 18.13 -0.01 17.02
N VAL A 113 18.54 1.07 17.69
CA VAL A 113 17.65 2.20 18.01
C VAL A 113 17.27 3.03 16.77
N SER A 114 17.93 2.81 15.62
CA SER A 114 17.55 3.40 14.33
C SER A 114 16.51 2.60 13.55
N ASP A 115 16.41 1.28 13.78
CA ASP A 115 15.38 0.42 13.18
C ASP A 115 14.00 0.65 13.83
N TYR A 116 13.93 0.72 15.17
CA TYR A 116 12.68 0.84 15.91
C TYR A 116 12.79 1.70 17.17
N MET A 117 11.68 2.37 17.50
CA MET A 117 11.54 3.11 18.75
C MET A 117 11.12 2.14 19.86
N SER A 118 12.08 1.71 20.68
CA SER A 118 11.87 0.76 21.78
C SER A 118 12.51 1.28 23.06
N VAL A 119 11.70 1.47 24.11
CA VAL A 119 12.18 1.90 25.43
C VAL A 119 13.13 0.85 26.04
N SER A 120 12.80 -0.43 25.95
CA SER A 120 13.64 -1.50 26.48
C SER A 120 15.03 -1.56 25.84
N LEU A 121 15.14 -1.35 24.52
CA LEU A 121 16.43 -1.29 23.82
C LEU A 121 17.25 -0.05 24.22
N TRP A 122 16.61 1.11 24.40
CA TRP A 122 17.28 2.31 24.91
C TRP A 122 17.77 2.12 26.36
N CYS A 123 16.97 1.50 27.24
CA CYS A 123 17.39 1.16 28.60
C CYS A 123 18.59 0.19 28.61
N ASP A 124 18.58 -0.83 27.77
CA ASP A 124 19.68 -1.81 27.64
C ASP A 124 20.98 -1.13 27.16
N TYR A 125 20.88 -0.26 26.15
CA TYR A 125 22.00 0.55 25.66
C TYR A 125 22.56 1.50 26.73
N LEU A 126 21.70 2.21 27.46
CA LEU A 126 22.08 3.11 28.56
C LEU A 126 22.77 2.34 29.70
N ASN A 127 22.29 1.15 30.04
CA ASN A 127 22.90 0.28 31.04
C ASN A 127 24.25 -0.28 30.57
N PHE A 128 24.37 -0.67 29.30
CA PHE A 128 25.62 -1.08 28.69
C PHE A 128 26.68 0.02 28.77
N ILE A 129 26.37 1.24 28.33
CA ILE A 129 27.33 2.35 28.35
C ILE A 129 27.77 2.70 29.79
N GLN A 130 26.84 2.76 30.76
CA GLN A 130 27.20 3.02 32.16
C GLN A 130 28.11 1.94 32.79
N LYS A 131 28.01 0.68 32.33
CA LYS A 131 28.77 -0.46 32.87
C LYS A 131 30.12 -0.67 32.18
N TYR A 132 30.18 -0.49 30.86
CA TYR A 132 31.32 -0.88 30.02
C TYR A 132 32.13 0.29 29.45
N ASP A 133 31.58 1.51 29.33
CA ASP A 133 32.39 2.69 28.98
C ASP A 133 33.15 3.17 30.23
N SER A 134 34.47 2.99 30.24
CA SER A 134 35.32 3.38 31.37
C SER A 134 35.18 4.86 31.72
N SER A 135 35.04 5.74 30.71
CA SER A 135 34.92 7.18 30.94
C SER A 135 33.62 7.55 31.64
N VAL A 136 32.53 6.82 31.37
CA VAL A 136 31.22 6.99 32.01
C VAL A 136 31.22 6.39 33.42
N ARG A 137 31.70 5.15 33.55
CA ARG A 137 31.78 4.40 34.82
C ARG A 137 32.63 5.11 35.87
N GLU A 138 33.70 5.78 35.45
CA GLU A 138 34.60 6.55 36.33
C GLU A 138 34.14 8.01 36.52
N PHE A 139 32.93 8.36 36.05
CA PHE A 139 32.34 9.70 36.13
C PHE A 139 33.27 10.82 35.65
N SER A 140 34.06 10.55 34.61
CA SER A 140 34.92 11.56 33.99
C SER A 140 34.08 12.70 33.39
N PRO A 141 34.57 13.95 33.32
CA PRO A 141 33.80 15.06 32.75
C PRO A 141 33.33 14.81 31.31
N THR A 142 34.13 14.09 30.51
CA THR A 142 33.79 13.66 29.15
C THR A 142 32.77 12.54 29.12
N GLY A 143 32.89 11.54 30.00
CA GLY A 143 31.93 10.43 30.09
C GLY A 143 30.56 10.88 30.59
N ILE A 144 30.51 11.76 31.59
CA ILE A 144 29.26 12.38 32.05
C ILE A 144 28.57 13.13 30.88
N LEU A 145 29.33 13.83 30.03
CA LEU A 145 28.76 14.49 28.85
C LEU A 145 28.28 13.49 27.79
N LYS A 146 29.02 12.39 27.54
CA LYS A 146 28.59 11.30 26.64
C LYS A 146 27.29 10.64 27.11
N ALA A 147 27.20 10.31 28.39
CA ALA A 147 26.01 9.71 28.99
C ALA A 147 24.80 10.68 28.93
N ARG A 148 25.00 11.97 29.23
CA ARG A 148 23.95 13.00 29.12
C ARG A 148 23.41 13.15 27.70
N ASP A 149 24.28 13.21 26.69
CA ASP A 149 23.85 13.22 25.29
C ASP A 149 23.00 11.98 24.97
N LEU A 150 23.47 10.79 25.37
CA LEU A 150 22.77 9.53 25.15
C LEU A 150 21.39 9.48 25.83
N PHE A 151 21.26 9.97 27.08
CA PHE A 151 19.98 10.11 27.77
C PHE A 151 19.05 11.11 27.08
N GLU A 152 19.53 12.29 26.67
CA GLU A 152 18.71 13.27 25.96
C GLU A 152 18.26 12.75 24.58
N ARG A 153 19.11 11.98 23.86
CA ARG A 153 18.72 11.28 22.63
C ARG A 153 17.64 10.21 22.87
N ALA A 154 17.76 9.42 23.94
CA ALA A 154 16.74 8.46 24.34
C ALA A 154 15.40 9.13 24.70
N LEU A 155 15.44 10.30 25.34
CA LEU A 155 14.24 11.10 25.66
C LEU A 155 13.64 11.80 24.43
N ILE A 156 14.44 12.24 23.47
CA ILE A 156 13.96 12.78 22.17
C ILE A 156 13.29 11.67 21.34
N ALA A 157 13.78 10.43 21.42
CA ALA A 157 13.15 9.28 20.78
C ALA A 157 11.85 8.85 21.51
N CYS A 158 11.97 8.49 22.79
CA CYS A 158 10.94 7.72 23.51
C CYS A 158 10.34 8.45 24.72
N GLY A 159 10.81 9.65 25.09
CA GLY A 159 10.40 10.35 26.33
C GLY A 159 8.94 10.81 26.39
N LEU A 160 8.22 10.74 25.26
CA LEU A 160 6.77 10.99 25.13
C LEU A 160 5.93 9.68 25.09
N HIS A 161 6.54 8.51 25.28
CA HIS A 161 5.85 7.21 25.23
C HIS A 161 5.02 7.00 26.51
N ILE A 162 3.73 7.31 26.47
CA ILE A 162 2.83 7.38 27.64
C ILE A 162 2.95 6.18 28.60
N ALA A 163 3.01 4.95 28.08
CA ALA A 163 3.02 3.73 28.89
C ALA A 163 4.40 3.19 29.33
N GLU A 164 5.51 3.80 28.89
CA GLU A 164 6.87 3.26 29.19
C GLU A 164 7.98 4.32 29.34
N GLY A 165 7.81 5.52 28.77
CA GLY A 165 8.86 6.55 28.72
C GLY A 165 9.39 6.97 30.10
N SER A 166 8.58 6.83 31.15
CA SER A 166 8.96 7.04 32.55
C SER A 166 10.22 6.28 32.95
N LYS A 167 10.42 5.05 32.43
CA LYS A 167 11.61 4.21 32.67
C LYS A 167 12.91 4.93 32.27
N LEU A 168 12.89 5.74 31.21
CA LEU A 168 14.05 6.52 30.75
C LEU A 168 14.25 7.80 31.58
N TRP A 169 13.16 8.44 31.99
CA TRP A 169 13.22 9.59 32.91
C TRP A 169 13.74 9.18 34.29
N GLU A 170 13.38 8.00 34.78
CA GLU A 170 13.88 7.39 36.02
C GLU A 170 15.35 7.00 35.91
N ALA A 171 15.74 6.29 34.85
CA ALA A 171 17.14 5.93 34.61
C ALA A 171 18.05 7.17 34.53
N TYR A 172 17.60 8.26 33.90
CA TYR A 172 18.38 9.51 33.83
C TYR A 172 18.50 10.20 35.20
N ARG A 173 17.45 10.20 36.02
CA ARG A 173 17.54 10.70 37.40
C ARG A 173 18.53 9.87 38.23
N SER A 174 18.39 8.55 38.20
CA SER A 174 19.27 7.62 38.93
C SER A 174 20.75 7.75 38.53
N PHE A 175 21.04 8.00 37.25
CA PHE A 175 22.39 8.35 36.79
C PHE A 175 22.88 9.69 37.36
N GLU A 176 22.07 10.75 37.27
CA GLU A 176 22.47 12.08 37.74
C GLU A 176 22.58 12.16 39.28
N GLU A 177 21.81 11.35 40.01
CA GLU A 177 21.94 11.10 41.46
C GLU A 177 23.22 10.35 41.79
N SER A 178 23.58 9.33 41.00
CA SER A 178 24.87 8.63 41.13
C SER A 178 26.06 9.59 40.94
N VAL A 179 25.93 10.57 40.04
CA VAL A 179 26.91 11.65 39.85
C VAL A 179 26.96 12.62 41.05
N VAL A 180 25.86 12.88 41.77
CA VAL A 180 25.91 13.63 43.06
C VAL A 180 26.69 12.83 44.10
N ASN A 181 26.41 11.54 44.20
CA ASN A 181 26.98 10.64 45.20
C ASN A 181 28.49 10.39 44.97
N SER A 182 28.98 10.49 43.73
CA SER A 182 30.41 10.43 43.41
C SER A 182 31.15 11.77 43.56
N MET A 183 30.46 12.88 43.84
CA MET A 183 31.11 14.18 44.03
C MET A 183 31.67 14.35 45.44
N ASP A 184 32.86 14.96 45.49
CA ASP A 184 33.55 15.45 46.70
C ASP A 184 32.72 16.50 47.46
N ASP A 185 32.47 16.26 48.76
CA ASP A 185 31.66 17.12 49.64
C ASP A 185 32.21 18.54 49.80
N THR A 186 33.50 18.77 49.56
CA THR A 186 34.09 20.12 49.63
C THR A 186 33.58 21.05 48.52
N LYS A 187 32.95 20.51 47.47
CA LYS A 187 32.55 21.24 46.24
C LYS A 187 31.06 21.56 46.23
N LEU A 188 30.55 22.16 47.30
CA LEU A 188 29.13 22.43 47.53
C LEU A 188 28.43 23.15 46.35
N GLU A 189 29.07 24.14 45.72
CA GLU A 189 28.51 24.86 44.56
C GLU A 189 28.33 23.96 43.32
N SER A 190 29.19 22.95 43.15
CA SER A 190 29.06 21.95 42.08
C SER A 190 27.97 20.93 42.40
N LYS A 191 27.83 20.53 43.67
CA LYS A 191 26.72 19.67 44.11
C LYS A 191 25.37 20.37 43.92
N GLU A 192 25.23 21.66 44.27
CA GLU A 192 23.97 22.40 44.05
C GLU A 192 23.61 22.51 42.56
N LYS A 193 24.58 22.79 41.68
CA LYS A 193 24.35 22.79 40.22
C LYS A 193 23.89 21.42 39.68
N GLN A 194 24.30 20.34 40.34
CA GLN A 194 23.91 18.97 40.01
C GLN A 194 22.53 18.61 40.58
N VAL A 195 22.22 18.98 41.83
CA VAL A 195 20.88 18.87 42.44
C VAL A 195 19.86 19.65 41.62
N GLN A 196 20.16 20.88 41.22
CA GLN A 196 19.28 21.67 40.35
C GLN A 196 19.08 21.04 38.96
N ARG A 197 20.02 20.22 38.46
CA ARG A 197 19.82 19.44 37.22
C ARG A 197 18.80 18.32 37.43
N ILE A 198 18.88 17.58 38.52
CA ILE A 198 17.89 16.53 38.86
C ILE A 198 16.50 17.15 39.04
N ARG A 199 16.40 18.28 39.77
CA ARG A 199 15.18 19.09 39.90
C ARG A 199 14.59 19.49 38.53
N ASN A 200 15.42 19.97 37.60
CA ASN A 200 14.99 20.29 36.24
C ASN A 200 14.50 19.06 35.45
N ILE A 201 15.06 17.86 35.68
CA ILE A 201 14.61 16.61 35.06
C ILE A 201 13.24 16.19 35.63
N PHE A 202 13.02 16.30 36.94
CA PHE A 202 11.68 16.13 37.54
C PHE A 202 10.65 17.10 36.95
N HIS A 203 10.98 18.39 36.86
CA HIS A 203 10.07 19.41 36.30
C HIS A 203 9.70 19.11 34.84
N ARG A 204 10.67 18.62 34.03
CA ARG A 204 10.41 18.15 32.66
C ARG A 204 9.50 16.91 32.63
N HIS A 205 9.77 15.89 33.44
CA HIS A 205 8.97 14.65 33.47
C HIS A 205 7.52 14.91 33.94
N LEU A 206 7.33 15.74 34.98
CA LEU A 206 6.02 16.16 35.48
C LEU A 206 5.23 17.02 34.47
N SER A 207 5.89 17.59 33.46
CA SER A 207 5.25 18.39 32.40
C SER A 207 4.75 17.57 31.21
N ILE A 208 4.87 16.23 31.26
CA ILE A 208 4.60 15.32 30.13
C ILE A 208 3.60 14.23 30.57
N PRO A 209 2.51 13.96 29.82
CA PRO A 209 1.57 12.90 30.15
C PRO A 209 2.22 11.51 30.06
N HIS A 210 2.21 10.78 31.16
CA HIS A 210 2.67 9.39 31.28
C HIS A 210 1.80 8.63 32.29
N GLY A 211 1.80 7.29 32.26
CA GLY A 211 0.94 6.47 33.13
C GLY A 211 1.16 6.74 34.63
N ASP A 212 2.42 6.89 35.03
CA ASP A 212 2.85 6.92 36.44
C ASP A 212 2.84 8.31 37.08
N MET A 213 2.13 9.30 36.50
CA MET A 213 2.14 10.72 36.92
C MET A 213 2.04 10.95 38.44
N THR A 214 1.15 10.23 39.12
CA THR A 214 0.98 10.34 40.59
C THR A 214 2.20 9.81 41.35
N SER A 215 2.82 8.72 40.87
CA SER A 215 4.04 8.15 41.44
C SER A 215 5.23 9.10 41.27
N THR A 216 5.37 9.70 40.08
CA THR A 216 6.39 10.71 39.78
C THR A 216 6.24 11.94 40.69
N LEU A 217 5.01 12.38 40.98
CA LEU A 217 4.77 13.51 41.88
C LEU A 217 5.18 13.20 43.33
N LEU A 218 4.81 12.02 43.85
CA LEU A 218 5.18 11.59 45.20
C LEU A 218 6.70 11.41 45.35
N THR A 219 7.33 10.80 44.34
CA THR A 219 8.80 10.68 44.27
C THR A 219 9.48 12.05 44.26
N TYR A 220 8.95 13.02 43.50
CA TYR A 220 9.47 14.39 43.48
C TYR A 220 9.32 15.09 44.85
N LYS A 221 8.17 14.94 45.53
CA LYS A 221 7.99 15.49 46.88
C LYS A 221 8.96 14.89 47.90
N ALA A 222 9.14 13.57 47.89
CA ALA A 222 10.09 12.89 48.76
C ALA A 222 11.53 13.38 48.52
N TRP A 223 11.93 13.49 47.25
CA TRP A 223 13.25 13.97 46.86
C TRP A 223 13.50 15.43 47.26
N GLU A 224 12.54 16.34 47.10
CA GLU A 224 12.69 17.73 47.60
C GLU A 224 12.74 17.81 49.13
N TYR A 225 12.03 16.92 49.85
CA TYR A 225 12.10 16.81 51.30
C TYR A 225 13.49 16.38 51.78
N GLU A 226 14.09 15.36 51.13
CA GLU A 226 15.47 14.93 51.39
C GLU A 226 16.50 16.04 51.13
N HIS A 227 16.22 16.94 50.17
CA HIS A 227 17.05 18.09 49.83
C HIS A 227 16.70 19.38 50.62
N GLY A 228 15.94 19.27 51.71
CA GLY A 228 15.75 20.34 52.69
C GLY A 228 14.62 21.32 52.42
N ASN A 229 13.79 21.10 51.40
CA ASN A 229 12.49 21.75 51.28
C ASN A 229 11.45 21.04 52.16
N THR A 230 10.30 21.66 52.43
CA THR A 230 9.29 21.08 53.35
C THR A 230 7.90 20.89 52.72
N PRO A 231 7.73 19.98 51.74
CA PRO A 231 6.41 19.53 51.29
C PRO A 231 5.87 18.38 52.18
N ASP A 232 4.55 18.25 52.30
CA ASP A 232 3.90 17.03 52.80
C ASP A 232 4.03 15.91 51.76
N VAL A 233 4.97 15.01 52.02
CA VAL A 233 5.32 13.85 51.21
C VAL A 233 4.14 12.87 51.03
N ASN A 234 3.15 12.87 51.94
CA ASN A 234 2.02 11.93 51.88
C ASN A 234 0.82 12.46 51.09
N SER A 235 0.76 13.77 50.82
CA SER A 235 -0.36 14.40 50.11
C SER A 235 -0.13 14.41 48.60
N SER A 236 -1.11 13.93 47.85
CA SER A 236 -1.17 14.06 46.38
C SER A 236 -1.53 15.47 45.89
N SER A 237 -1.79 16.42 46.80
CA SER A 237 -2.05 17.81 46.42
C SER A 237 -0.78 18.54 46.00
N THR A 238 -0.94 19.52 45.10
CA THR A 238 0.14 20.33 44.52
C THR A 238 0.40 21.64 45.26
N ASP A 239 -0.35 21.95 46.33
CA ASP A 239 -0.38 23.25 47.02
C ASP A 239 0.98 23.78 47.51
N GLU A 240 1.93 22.89 47.79
CA GLU A 240 3.25 23.20 48.36
C GLU A 240 4.36 23.25 47.29
N ILE A 241 4.04 22.90 46.05
CA ILE A 241 4.97 22.89 44.92
C ILE A 241 4.91 24.24 44.21
N SER A 242 6.04 24.65 43.59
CA SER A 242 6.09 25.86 42.76
C SER A 242 4.88 25.94 41.80
N PRO A 243 4.11 27.05 41.79
CA PRO A 243 2.84 27.12 41.05
C PRO A 243 3.01 26.95 39.54
N HIS A 244 4.20 27.20 39.01
CA HIS A 244 4.54 26.90 37.62
C HIS A 244 4.57 25.38 37.35
N VAL A 245 5.21 24.61 38.24
CA VAL A 245 5.30 23.14 38.14
C VAL A 245 3.95 22.50 38.42
N ALA A 246 3.20 22.99 39.41
CA ALA A 246 1.82 22.57 39.66
C ALA A 246 0.91 22.80 38.43
N SER A 247 1.03 23.96 37.76
CA SER A 247 0.28 24.26 36.53
C SER A 247 0.71 23.38 35.34
N ALA A 248 1.99 23.02 35.23
CA ALA A 248 2.48 22.12 34.19
C ALA A 248 1.99 20.67 34.42
N TYR A 249 2.07 20.20 35.67
CA TYR A 249 1.56 18.90 36.11
C TYR A 249 0.06 18.75 35.86
N GLN A 250 -0.75 19.76 36.22
CA GLN A 250 -2.19 19.71 35.95
C GLN A 250 -2.48 19.62 34.44
N LYS A 251 -1.79 20.39 33.60
CA LYS A 251 -1.95 20.29 32.13
C LYS A 251 -1.56 18.92 31.60
N ALA A 252 -0.52 18.30 32.15
CA ALA A 252 -0.13 16.94 31.79
C ALA A 252 -1.15 15.89 32.26
N LEU A 253 -1.80 16.06 33.43
CA LEU A 253 -2.94 15.24 33.85
C LEU A 253 -4.17 15.44 32.93
N ASP A 254 -4.51 16.68 32.61
CA ASP A 254 -5.61 17.01 31.69
C ASP A 254 -5.37 16.34 30.32
N MET A 255 -4.13 16.41 29.81
CA MET A 255 -3.71 15.72 28.59
C MET A 255 -3.75 14.18 28.72
N LEU A 256 -3.38 13.61 29.86
CA LEU A 256 -3.45 12.16 30.08
C LEU A 256 -4.91 11.67 30.14
N SER A 257 -5.80 12.42 30.78
CA SER A 257 -7.19 12.02 31.03
C SER A 257 -7.96 11.65 29.75
N VAL A 258 -7.76 12.41 28.66
CA VAL A 258 -8.39 12.16 27.36
C VAL A 258 -7.68 11.08 26.52
N ARG A 259 -6.70 10.36 27.11
CA ARG A 259 -5.85 9.35 26.44
C ARG A 259 -5.92 7.98 27.10
N VAL A 260 -6.27 7.88 28.38
CA VAL A 260 -6.48 6.61 29.12
C VAL A 260 -7.36 5.64 28.32
N ASP A 261 -8.52 6.13 27.87
CA ASP A 261 -9.47 5.43 27.01
C ASP A 261 -8.85 4.78 25.75
N PHE A 262 -7.79 5.36 25.17
CA PHE A 262 -7.13 4.80 24.00
C PHE A 262 -6.01 3.82 24.37
N GLU A 263 -5.24 4.13 25.42
CA GLU A 263 -4.16 3.27 25.93
C GLU A 263 -4.72 1.93 26.45
N GLU A 264 -5.81 1.94 27.23
CA GLU A 264 -6.47 0.71 27.72
C GLU A 264 -6.88 -0.23 26.57
N LYS A 265 -7.45 0.32 25.49
CA LYS A 265 -7.89 -0.44 24.30
C LYS A 265 -6.72 -1.02 23.51
N ILE A 266 -5.52 -0.45 23.63
CA ILE A 266 -4.29 -0.95 23.00
C ILE A 266 -3.64 -2.04 23.86
N VAL A 267 -3.57 -1.83 25.18
CA VAL A 267 -2.93 -2.74 26.16
C VAL A 267 -3.74 -4.02 26.39
N GLN A 268 -5.06 -4.01 26.15
CA GLN A 268 -5.93 -5.16 26.39
C GLN A 268 -5.43 -6.45 25.69
N SER A 269 -5.14 -7.48 26.49
CA SER A 269 -4.50 -8.74 26.07
C SER A 269 -5.34 -9.59 25.13
N ASP A 270 -6.66 -9.54 25.29
CA ASP A 270 -7.60 -10.51 24.71
C ASP A 270 -8.14 -10.07 23.33
N VAL A 271 -7.61 -8.96 22.81
CA VAL A 271 -8.01 -8.32 21.55
C VAL A 271 -7.18 -8.86 20.39
N LEU A 272 -7.84 -9.16 19.26
CA LEU A 272 -7.19 -9.59 18.02
C LEU A 272 -6.29 -8.46 17.47
N ASP A 273 -5.16 -8.82 16.86
CA ASP A 273 -4.20 -7.82 16.34
C ASP A 273 -4.81 -6.86 15.31
N THR A 274 -5.78 -7.32 14.52
CA THR A 274 -6.52 -6.46 13.58
C THR A 274 -7.36 -5.39 14.30
N ASP A 275 -7.85 -5.69 15.50
CA ASP A 275 -8.66 -4.78 16.32
C ASP A 275 -7.77 -3.88 17.21
N ARG A 276 -6.61 -4.36 17.66
CA ARG A 276 -5.56 -3.53 18.30
C ARG A 276 -4.97 -2.52 17.30
N LEU A 277 -4.68 -2.94 16.07
CA LEU A 277 -4.26 -2.03 14.98
C LEU A 277 -5.35 -1.01 14.63
N GLN A 278 -6.63 -1.41 14.59
CA GLN A 278 -7.74 -0.46 14.44
C GLN A 278 -7.80 0.55 15.61
N SER A 279 -7.49 0.12 16.83
CA SER A 279 -7.44 0.99 18.01
C SER A 279 -6.30 2.01 17.93
N PHE A 280 -5.10 1.59 17.51
CA PHE A 280 -4.01 2.51 17.13
C PHE A 280 -4.45 3.49 16.02
N MET A 281 -5.09 3.02 14.95
CA MET A 281 -5.56 3.86 13.84
C MET A 281 -6.73 4.78 14.20
N ALA A 282 -7.44 4.52 15.30
CA ALA A 282 -8.42 5.45 15.89
C ALA A 282 -7.72 6.52 16.73
N TYR A 283 -6.75 6.10 17.57
CA TYR A 283 -5.99 7.01 18.42
C TYR A 283 -5.11 7.97 17.60
N LEU A 284 -4.48 7.50 16.52
CA LEU A 284 -3.71 8.32 15.57
C LEU A 284 -4.55 9.45 14.96
N LYS A 285 -5.81 9.20 14.60
CA LYS A 285 -6.71 10.25 14.07
C LYS A 285 -7.05 11.31 15.11
N PHE A 286 -7.21 10.90 16.37
CA PHE A 286 -7.40 11.84 17.48
C PHE A 286 -6.15 12.71 17.71
N GLU A 287 -4.94 12.13 17.70
CA GLU A 287 -3.71 12.91 17.86
C GLU A 287 -3.43 13.81 16.64
N GLN A 288 -3.68 13.34 15.42
CA GLN A 288 -3.66 14.18 14.21
C GLN A 288 -4.58 15.39 14.36
N SER A 289 -5.80 15.20 14.89
CA SER A 289 -6.75 16.30 15.15
C SER A 289 -6.34 17.22 16.30
N SER A 290 -5.51 16.72 17.23
CA SER A 290 -4.92 17.50 18.34
C SER A 290 -3.73 18.36 17.89
N GLY A 291 -3.18 18.13 16.70
CA GLY A 291 -2.23 19.03 16.03
C GLY A 291 -0.77 19.01 16.54
N ASP A 292 -0.40 18.08 17.42
CA ASP A 292 0.95 17.98 18.02
C ASP A 292 1.85 17.02 17.22
N PRO A 293 2.88 17.50 16.49
CA PRO A 293 3.69 16.63 15.66
C PRO A 293 4.57 15.65 16.43
N ALA A 294 4.99 15.99 17.65
CA ALA A 294 5.89 15.14 18.43
C ALA A 294 5.13 13.95 19.02
N ARG A 295 3.92 14.18 19.56
CA ARG A 295 3.07 13.12 20.09
C ARG A 295 2.44 12.26 18.98
N VAL A 296 2.06 12.85 17.84
CA VAL A 296 1.66 12.07 16.64
C VAL A 296 2.81 11.19 16.16
N LYS A 297 4.04 11.72 16.06
CA LYS A 297 5.23 10.93 15.68
C LYS A 297 5.45 9.77 16.64
N SER A 298 5.44 10.02 17.95
CA SER A 298 5.62 8.98 18.97
C SER A 298 4.57 7.87 18.85
N LEU A 299 3.29 8.21 18.64
CA LEU A 299 2.24 7.21 18.47
C LEU A 299 2.37 6.39 17.17
N TYR A 300 2.82 6.99 16.06
CA TYR A 300 3.14 6.23 14.85
C TYR A 300 4.30 5.27 15.06
N GLU A 301 5.39 5.73 15.68
CA GLU A 301 6.58 4.90 15.94
C GLU A 301 6.25 3.73 16.88
N ARG A 302 5.35 3.92 17.86
CA ARG A 302 4.77 2.82 18.68
C ARG A 302 4.04 1.81 17.82
N ALA A 303 3.06 2.26 17.04
CA ALA A 303 2.25 1.39 16.19
C ALA A 303 3.10 0.64 15.14
N ILE A 304 4.21 1.25 14.69
CA ILE A 304 5.17 0.67 13.73
C ILE A 304 6.09 -0.37 14.38
N THR A 305 6.49 -0.18 15.64
CA THR A 305 7.27 -1.20 16.36
C THR A 305 6.44 -2.47 16.60
N GLU A 306 5.13 -2.35 16.86
CA GLU A 306 4.22 -3.49 17.01
C GLU A 306 3.80 -4.11 15.66
N TYR A 307 3.50 -3.27 14.66
CA TYR A 307 2.95 -3.68 13.37
C TYR A 307 3.82 -3.22 12.17
N PRO A 308 5.10 -3.64 12.09
CA PRO A 308 6.05 -3.12 11.11
C PRO A 308 5.67 -3.41 9.65
N VAL A 309 4.97 -4.51 9.38
CA VAL A 309 4.51 -4.89 8.03
C VAL A 309 3.16 -4.27 7.61
N ALA A 310 2.61 -3.36 8.42
CA ALA A 310 1.34 -2.67 8.11
C ALA A 310 1.56 -1.56 7.06
N GLY A 311 1.37 -1.91 5.79
CA GLY A 311 1.53 -0.98 4.66
C GLY A 311 0.76 0.34 4.80
N ASP A 312 -0.52 0.27 5.15
CA ASP A 312 -1.39 1.44 5.34
C ASP A 312 -0.88 2.40 6.43
N LEU A 313 -0.22 1.87 7.47
CA LEU A 313 0.34 2.65 8.57
C LEU A 313 1.56 3.46 8.10
N TRP A 314 2.46 2.85 7.32
CA TRP A 314 3.58 3.56 6.67
C TRP A 314 3.10 4.56 5.62
N ILE A 315 2.06 4.22 4.85
CA ILE A 315 1.43 5.13 3.88
C ILE A 315 0.83 6.33 4.61
N ASP A 316 0.14 6.19 5.73
CA ASP A 316 -0.40 7.34 6.45
C ASP A 316 0.68 8.13 7.20
N TYR A 317 1.65 7.47 7.83
CA TYR A 317 2.76 8.13 8.52
C TYR A 317 3.60 9.00 7.59
N THR A 318 4.03 8.46 6.44
CA THR A 318 4.79 9.22 5.43
C THR A 318 3.97 10.34 4.80
N ASN A 319 2.65 10.20 4.72
CA ASN A 319 1.72 11.25 4.26
C ASN A 319 1.65 12.40 5.29
N TYR A 320 1.50 12.08 6.57
CA TYR A 320 1.48 13.03 7.67
C TYR A 320 2.80 13.82 7.75
N LEU A 321 3.94 13.12 7.79
CA LEU A 321 5.26 13.74 7.86
C LEU A 321 5.54 14.69 6.69
N ASN A 322 5.22 14.28 5.45
CA ASN A 322 5.44 15.11 4.25
C ASN A 322 4.51 16.33 4.19
N LYS A 323 3.35 16.30 4.87
CA LYS A 323 2.46 17.48 5.03
C LYS A 323 2.99 18.45 6.09
N THR A 324 3.47 17.93 7.21
CA THR A 324 3.79 18.70 8.42
C THR A 324 5.24 19.19 8.46
N LEU A 325 6.21 18.33 8.11
CA LEU A 325 7.66 18.57 8.22
C LEU A 325 8.32 18.66 6.82
N LYS A 326 7.71 19.46 5.94
CA LYS A 326 8.06 19.56 4.51
C LYS A 326 9.57 19.70 4.27
N ALA A 327 10.14 18.77 3.52
CA ALA A 327 11.56 18.72 3.13
C ALA A 327 12.58 18.63 4.28
N ASP A 328 12.16 18.25 5.50
CA ASP A 328 13.11 17.88 6.57
C ASP A 328 13.96 16.67 6.15
N LYS A 329 15.29 16.81 6.26
CA LYS A 329 16.28 15.79 5.91
C LYS A 329 16.22 14.57 6.84
N THR A 330 15.71 14.69 8.07
CA THR A 330 15.61 13.55 9.01
C THR A 330 14.68 12.45 8.48
N LEU A 331 13.71 12.80 7.63
CA LEU A 331 12.71 11.87 7.09
C LEU A 331 13.31 10.78 6.19
N ARG A 332 14.55 10.95 5.68
CA ARG A 332 15.25 9.93 4.85
C ARG A 332 15.35 8.58 5.56
N GLY A 333 15.53 8.57 6.88
CA GLY A 333 15.56 7.34 7.69
C GLY A 333 14.19 6.65 7.72
N ILE A 334 13.12 7.42 7.90
CA ILE A 334 11.74 6.92 7.99
C ILE A 334 11.29 6.31 6.66
N PHE A 335 11.58 6.96 5.53
CA PHE A 335 11.30 6.38 4.20
C PHE A 335 12.12 5.11 3.93
N ASN A 336 13.38 5.04 4.37
CA ASN A 336 14.19 3.84 4.23
C ASN A 336 13.57 2.66 5.02
N ARG A 337 13.23 2.89 6.31
CA ARG A 337 12.54 1.91 7.17
C ARG A 337 11.21 1.44 6.56
N ALA A 338 10.42 2.35 6.00
CA ALA A 338 9.18 2.01 5.29
C ALA A 338 9.44 1.05 4.10
N THR A 339 10.44 1.34 3.27
CA THR A 339 10.78 0.50 2.11
C THR A 339 11.48 -0.82 2.47
N ARG A 340 12.16 -0.91 3.62
CA ARG A 340 12.71 -2.19 4.13
C ARG A 340 11.62 -3.08 4.75
N ASN A 341 10.62 -2.50 5.40
CA ASN A 341 9.52 -3.25 6.03
C ASN A 341 8.39 -3.65 5.09
N CYS A 342 8.11 -2.83 4.07
CA CYS A 342 7.04 -3.05 3.10
C CYS A 342 7.56 -2.93 1.65
N PRO A 343 8.60 -3.70 1.25
CA PRO A 343 9.21 -3.59 -0.08
C PRO A 343 8.24 -3.89 -1.24
N TRP A 344 7.18 -4.68 -0.99
CA TRP A 344 6.14 -5.07 -1.96
C TRP A 344 5.07 -4.01 -2.24
N ILE A 345 5.25 -2.75 -1.78
CA ILE A 345 4.27 -1.66 -1.94
C ILE A 345 4.86 -0.55 -2.82
N GLY A 346 4.41 -0.45 -4.07
CA GLY A 346 4.93 0.53 -5.04
C GLY A 346 4.77 1.99 -4.59
N GLU A 347 3.68 2.32 -3.90
CA GLU A 347 3.42 3.69 -3.44
C GLU A 347 4.50 4.21 -2.47
N LEU A 348 5.08 3.35 -1.62
CA LEU A 348 6.13 3.75 -0.68
C LEU A 348 7.42 4.14 -1.43
N TRP A 349 7.78 3.41 -2.48
CA TRP A 349 8.93 3.73 -3.34
C TRP A 349 8.71 5.02 -4.13
N VAL A 350 7.52 5.20 -4.72
CA VAL A 350 7.10 6.46 -5.39
C VAL A 350 7.21 7.64 -4.43
N ARG A 351 6.71 7.51 -3.21
CA ARG A 351 6.78 8.55 -2.17
C ARG A 351 8.21 8.84 -1.72
N PHE A 352 9.07 7.83 -1.59
CA PHE A 352 10.48 8.02 -1.23
C PHE A 352 11.22 8.80 -2.33
N MET A 353 11.03 8.45 -3.61
CA MET A 353 11.58 9.23 -4.73
C MET A 353 11.08 10.68 -4.71
N LEU A 354 9.77 10.89 -4.58
CA LEU A 354 9.18 12.23 -4.49
C LEU A 354 9.59 13.02 -3.23
N TYR A 355 10.00 12.35 -2.14
CA TYR A 355 10.61 13.00 -0.98
C TYR A 355 12.04 13.45 -1.30
N LEU A 356 12.90 12.55 -1.84
CA LEU A 356 14.29 12.85 -2.16
C LEU A 356 14.41 14.00 -3.17
N GLU A 357 13.48 14.08 -4.13
CA GLU A 357 13.42 15.20 -5.06
C GLU A 357 13.12 16.53 -4.33
N ARG A 358 12.12 16.56 -3.45
CA ARG A 358 11.73 17.75 -2.67
C ARG A 358 12.82 18.18 -1.67
N SER A 359 13.61 17.24 -1.14
CA SER A 359 14.73 17.55 -0.23
C SER A 359 16.02 17.95 -0.95
N GLY A 360 16.01 18.07 -2.29
CA GLY A 360 17.20 18.38 -3.08
C GLY A 360 18.27 17.28 -3.08
N GLY A 361 17.88 16.02 -2.88
CA GLY A 361 18.79 14.86 -2.92
C GLY A 361 19.37 14.63 -4.31
N PHE A 362 20.55 14.02 -4.40
CA PHE A 362 21.28 13.94 -5.67
C PHE A 362 20.60 13.02 -6.71
N GLU A 363 21.06 13.10 -7.95
CA GLU A 363 20.65 12.17 -9.01
C GLU A 363 21.03 10.73 -8.68
N LYS A 364 22.16 10.53 -8.01
CA LYS A 364 22.58 9.22 -7.51
C LYS A 364 21.58 8.64 -6.49
N ASP A 365 21.23 9.36 -5.43
CA ASP A 365 20.26 8.90 -4.41
C ASP A 365 18.94 8.41 -5.02
N LEU A 366 18.45 9.14 -6.02
CA LEU A 366 17.20 8.84 -6.71
C LEU A 366 17.32 7.64 -7.66
N CYS A 367 18.47 7.45 -8.31
CA CYS A 367 18.78 6.23 -9.04
C CYS A 367 18.86 5.02 -8.09
N ASP A 368 19.56 5.15 -6.96
CA ASP A 368 19.76 4.08 -5.97
C ASP A 368 18.45 3.65 -5.26
N VAL A 369 17.45 4.54 -5.15
CA VAL A 369 16.08 4.16 -4.73
C VAL A 369 15.30 3.51 -5.86
N PHE A 370 15.39 4.04 -7.08
CA PHE A 370 14.71 3.50 -8.26
C PHE A 370 15.17 2.06 -8.58
N GLU A 371 16.47 1.80 -8.65
CA GLU A 371 17.00 0.46 -8.96
C GLU A 371 16.65 -0.58 -7.89
N ARG A 372 16.55 -0.18 -6.60
CA ARG A 372 16.06 -1.06 -5.53
C ARG A 372 14.57 -1.36 -5.67
N SER A 373 13.75 -0.38 -6.05
CA SER A 373 12.33 -0.59 -6.29
C SER A 373 12.06 -1.60 -7.42
N LEU A 374 12.90 -1.63 -8.47
CA LEU A 374 12.79 -2.60 -9.56
C LEU A 374 13.25 -4.03 -9.20
N GLN A 375 13.91 -4.22 -8.05
CA GLN A 375 14.26 -5.54 -7.51
C GLN A 375 13.11 -6.16 -6.69
N CYS A 376 12.11 -5.35 -6.31
CA CYS A 376 10.97 -5.76 -5.51
C CYS A 376 9.88 -6.44 -6.37
N THR A 377 8.99 -7.18 -5.71
CA THR A 377 7.81 -7.82 -6.30
C THR A 377 6.55 -7.07 -5.86
N PHE A 378 5.95 -6.31 -6.77
CA PHE A 378 4.69 -5.58 -6.53
C PHE A 378 3.46 -6.41 -6.86
N SER A 379 2.30 -5.99 -6.35
CA SER A 379 1.03 -6.73 -6.52
C SER A 379 0.42 -6.55 -7.91
N THR A 380 0.71 -5.42 -8.56
CA THR A 380 0.18 -5.04 -9.87
C THR A 380 1.27 -4.55 -10.81
N ILE A 381 1.02 -4.62 -12.12
CA ILE A 381 1.96 -4.07 -13.11
C ILE A 381 1.94 -2.53 -13.09
N ASP A 382 0.79 -1.93 -12.75
CA ASP A 382 0.64 -0.47 -12.70
C ASP A 382 1.50 0.19 -11.60
N GLU A 383 1.83 -0.52 -10.51
CA GLU A 383 2.83 -0.05 -9.53
C GLU A 383 4.23 0.16 -10.15
N TYR A 384 4.66 -0.75 -11.04
CA TYR A 384 5.91 -0.55 -11.81
C TYR A 384 5.76 0.63 -12.78
N VAL A 385 4.60 0.80 -13.41
CA VAL A 385 4.31 1.94 -14.32
C VAL A 385 4.45 3.26 -13.56
N ASP A 386 3.85 3.39 -12.38
CA ASP A 386 3.96 4.61 -11.55
C ASP A 386 5.39 4.88 -11.06
N ILE A 387 6.18 3.83 -10.78
CA ILE A 387 7.61 3.96 -10.46
C ILE A 387 8.42 4.49 -11.66
N PHE A 388 8.25 3.91 -12.86
CA PHE A 388 8.91 4.39 -14.08
C PHE A 388 8.47 5.81 -14.45
N LEU A 389 7.18 6.12 -14.35
CA LEU A 389 6.65 7.46 -14.60
C LEU A 389 7.21 8.47 -13.60
N THR A 390 7.22 8.16 -12.30
CA THR A 390 7.82 9.02 -11.25
C THR A 390 9.28 9.32 -11.53
N ARG A 391 10.06 8.31 -11.97
CA ARG A 391 11.46 8.46 -12.34
C ARG A 391 11.65 9.41 -13.52
N VAL A 392 10.88 9.23 -14.60
CA VAL A 392 10.86 10.15 -15.75
C VAL A 392 10.46 11.57 -15.32
N ASP A 393 9.48 11.68 -14.42
CA ASP A 393 8.92 12.98 -14.04
C ASP A 393 9.92 13.83 -13.24
N GLY A 394 10.72 13.19 -12.37
CA GLY A 394 11.84 13.84 -11.68
C GLY A 394 12.99 14.22 -12.63
N LEU A 395 13.36 13.34 -13.56
CA LEU A 395 14.34 13.64 -14.61
C LEU A 395 13.91 14.83 -15.48
N ARG A 396 12.63 14.88 -15.87
CA ARG A 396 12.05 15.98 -16.65
C ARG A 396 12.11 17.30 -15.89
N ARG A 397 11.75 17.32 -14.60
CA ARG A 397 11.84 18.53 -13.76
C ARG A 397 13.29 19.00 -13.62
N ARG A 398 14.23 18.06 -13.45
CA ARG A 398 15.68 18.35 -13.41
C ARG A 398 16.21 18.94 -14.69
N ILE A 399 15.93 18.34 -15.85
CA ILE A 399 16.40 18.86 -17.16
C ILE A 399 15.78 20.24 -17.45
N LEU A 400 14.55 20.53 -17.00
CA LEU A 400 13.96 21.86 -17.14
C LEU A 400 14.66 22.90 -16.26
N PHE A 401 14.92 22.60 -14.99
CA PHE A 401 15.61 23.50 -14.05
C PHE A 401 17.10 23.66 -14.38
N ALA A 402 17.78 22.59 -14.79
CA ALA A 402 19.20 22.62 -15.15
C ALA A 402 19.47 23.45 -16.43
N LYS A 403 18.50 23.55 -17.34
CA LYS A 403 18.53 24.49 -18.47
C LYS A 403 18.45 25.97 -18.06
N GLU A 404 18.11 26.27 -16.80
CA GLU A 404 18.18 27.62 -16.22
C GLU A 404 19.55 27.90 -15.57
N LEU A 405 20.40 26.87 -15.41
CA LEU A 405 21.68 26.89 -14.69
C LEU A 405 22.90 26.44 -15.53
N ASP A 406 22.69 26.10 -16.81
CA ASP A 406 23.68 25.52 -17.74
C ASP A 406 24.33 24.20 -17.25
N ASP A 407 23.62 23.44 -16.40
CA ASP A 407 24.09 22.18 -15.83
C ASP A 407 23.66 20.97 -16.70
N GLY A 408 24.61 20.10 -17.04
CA GLY A 408 24.61 19.27 -18.25
C GLY A 408 23.71 18.02 -18.27
N PHE A 409 22.47 18.08 -17.78
CA PHE A 409 21.56 16.94 -17.75
C PHE A 409 21.02 16.57 -19.15
N ASP A 410 21.50 15.45 -19.69
CA ASP A 410 21.11 14.93 -21.01
C ASP A 410 19.73 14.24 -21.01
N PHE A 411 18.95 14.54 -22.05
CA PHE A 411 17.66 13.91 -22.36
C PHE A 411 17.79 12.40 -22.68
N SER A 412 18.98 11.90 -23.03
CA SER A 412 19.23 10.46 -23.19
C SER A 412 18.87 9.63 -21.96
N LEU A 413 18.92 10.19 -20.75
CA LEU A 413 18.54 9.50 -19.52
C LEU A 413 17.02 9.27 -19.41
N ILE A 414 16.21 10.20 -19.95
CA ILE A 414 14.75 9.99 -20.12
C ILE A 414 14.51 8.89 -21.17
N ARG A 415 15.19 8.95 -22.32
CA ARG A 415 15.10 7.93 -23.38
C ARG A 415 15.44 6.53 -22.85
N ASN A 416 16.52 6.39 -22.08
CA ASN A 416 16.92 5.13 -21.46
C ASN A 416 15.87 4.63 -20.45
N THR A 417 15.33 5.52 -19.60
CA THR A 417 14.31 5.16 -18.61
C THR A 417 13.04 4.64 -19.28
N PHE A 418 12.57 5.29 -20.34
CA PHE A 418 11.42 4.82 -21.12
C PHE A 418 11.69 3.51 -21.87
N GLN A 419 12.85 3.36 -22.50
CA GLN A 419 13.22 2.11 -23.19
C GLN A 419 13.25 0.95 -22.20
N ARG A 420 13.85 1.13 -21.01
CA ARG A 420 13.84 0.13 -19.93
C ARG A 420 12.43 -0.20 -19.44
N ALA A 421 11.54 0.79 -19.32
CA ALA A 421 10.13 0.56 -18.99
C ALA A 421 9.46 -0.32 -20.05
N CYS A 422 9.71 -0.06 -21.33
CA CYS A 422 9.18 -0.84 -22.44
C CYS A 422 9.73 -2.27 -22.44
N ASP A 423 11.05 -2.46 -22.28
CA ASP A 423 11.67 -3.78 -22.30
C ASP A 423 11.23 -4.66 -21.11
N TYR A 424 10.97 -4.05 -19.95
CA TYR A 424 10.49 -4.73 -18.74
C TYR A 424 8.99 -5.08 -18.82
N LEU A 425 8.16 -4.18 -19.35
CA LEU A 425 6.68 -4.26 -19.25
C LEU A 425 5.98 -4.74 -20.54
N SER A 426 6.56 -4.52 -21.72
CA SER A 426 5.96 -4.86 -23.03
C SER A 426 5.53 -6.33 -23.20
N PRO A 427 6.21 -7.35 -22.64
CA PRO A 427 5.74 -8.73 -22.70
C PRO A 427 4.36 -8.95 -22.06
N GLN A 428 3.97 -8.10 -21.11
CA GLN A 428 2.75 -8.25 -20.30
C GLN A 428 1.66 -7.21 -20.62
N LEU A 429 2.04 -6.02 -21.11
CA LEU A 429 1.13 -4.87 -21.30
C LEU A 429 0.57 -4.67 -22.73
N LYS A 430 0.52 -5.71 -23.57
CA LYS A 430 0.00 -5.57 -24.96
C LYS A 430 -1.48 -5.18 -24.96
N ASN A 431 -1.82 -4.10 -25.68
CA ASN A 431 -3.16 -3.48 -25.73
C ASN A 431 -3.71 -2.96 -24.38
N THR A 432 -2.87 -2.61 -23.40
CA THR A 432 -3.33 -1.96 -22.15
C THR A 432 -3.29 -0.43 -22.22
N SER A 433 -4.14 0.21 -21.41
CA SER A 433 -4.12 1.65 -21.17
C SER A 433 -2.80 2.15 -20.59
N SER A 434 -2.16 1.36 -19.73
CA SER A 434 -0.90 1.72 -19.06
C SER A 434 0.28 1.77 -20.03
N LEU A 435 0.30 0.89 -21.05
CA LEU A 435 1.28 0.98 -22.14
C LEU A 435 1.05 2.24 -23.00
N LEU A 436 -0.21 2.54 -23.34
CA LEU A 436 -0.56 3.77 -24.05
C LEU A 436 -0.15 5.03 -23.28
N GLN A 437 -0.33 5.05 -21.94
CA GLN A 437 0.09 6.15 -21.06
C GLN A 437 1.60 6.39 -21.11
N ILE A 438 2.42 5.33 -21.00
CA ILE A 438 3.89 5.41 -21.10
C ILE A 438 4.30 5.99 -22.48
N TYR A 439 3.82 5.40 -23.57
CA TYR A 439 4.24 5.77 -24.92
C TYR A 439 3.73 7.16 -25.34
N ASN A 440 2.52 7.55 -24.95
CA ASN A 440 1.99 8.90 -25.14
C ASN A 440 2.88 9.94 -24.43
N TYR A 441 3.24 9.67 -23.17
CA TYR A 441 4.09 10.59 -22.42
C TYR A 441 5.50 10.68 -23.01
N TRP A 442 6.10 9.55 -23.41
CA TRP A 442 7.39 9.53 -24.08
C TRP A 442 7.39 10.37 -25.36
N ALA A 443 6.46 10.12 -26.29
CA ALA A 443 6.37 10.89 -27.53
C ALA A 443 6.16 12.40 -27.29
N ARG A 444 5.35 12.77 -26.28
CA ARG A 444 5.18 14.18 -25.89
C ARG A 444 6.45 14.80 -25.30
N LEU A 445 7.33 14.03 -24.67
CA LEU A 445 8.63 14.53 -24.18
C LEU A 445 9.69 14.58 -25.27
N GLU A 446 9.69 13.64 -26.23
CA GLU A 446 10.50 13.72 -27.46
C GLU A 446 10.22 15.02 -28.21
N SER A 447 8.95 15.32 -28.52
CA SER A 447 8.59 16.56 -29.23
C SER A 447 8.85 17.83 -28.42
N ASN A 448 8.49 17.88 -27.13
CA ASN A 448 8.55 19.13 -26.36
C ASN A 448 9.91 19.44 -25.71
N LEU A 449 10.62 18.42 -25.22
CA LEU A 449 11.86 18.60 -24.44
C LEU A 449 13.12 18.15 -25.21
N GLY A 450 13.02 17.07 -25.97
CA GLY A 450 14.05 16.60 -26.90
C GLY A 450 14.07 17.36 -28.23
N LYS A 451 12.95 17.98 -28.62
CA LYS A 451 12.71 18.64 -29.93
C LYS A 451 12.87 17.70 -31.14
N ASP A 452 12.62 16.40 -30.94
CA ASP A 452 12.84 15.35 -31.92
C ASP A 452 11.52 14.67 -32.33
N VAL A 453 10.85 15.28 -33.32
CA VAL A 453 9.60 14.77 -33.89
C VAL A 453 9.80 13.40 -34.57
N THR A 454 11.00 13.12 -35.08
CA THR A 454 11.31 11.85 -35.73
C THR A 454 11.38 10.72 -34.70
N ALA A 455 12.01 10.95 -33.55
CA ALA A 455 11.94 10.03 -32.41
C ALA A 455 10.51 9.89 -31.87
N ALA A 456 9.75 10.97 -31.73
CA ALA A 456 8.35 10.92 -31.28
C ALA A 456 7.47 10.04 -32.19
N ARG A 457 7.64 10.15 -33.51
CA ARG A 457 7.01 9.25 -34.52
C ARG A 457 7.47 7.81 -34.34
N GLY A 458 8.78 7.59 -34.14
CA GLY A 458 9.35 6.26 -33.86
C GLY A 458 8.73 5.59 -32.62
N VAL A 459 8.47 6.35 -31.56
CA VAL A 459 7.78 5.89 -30.35
C VAL A 459 6.35 5.46 -30.68
N TRP A 460 5.56 6.27 -31.39
CA TRP A 460 4.20 5.88 -31.79
C TRP A 460 4.15 4.67 -32.74
N GLU A 461 5.02 4.60 -33.74
CA GLU A 461 5.11 3.41 -34.61
C GLU A 461 5.54 2.15 -33.84
N SER A 462 6.32 2.30 -32.76
CA SER A 462 6.66 1.22 -31.83
C SER A 462 5.44 0.77 -31.01
N LEU A 463 4.62 1.70 -30.49
CA LEU A 463 3.35 1.37 -29.84
C LEU A 463 2.40 0.64 -30.80
N LEU A 464 2.27 1.10 -32.04
CA LEU A 464 1.34 0.52 -33.01
C LEU A 464 1.74 -0.89 -33.48
N LYS A 465 3.01 -1.31 -33.34
CA LYS A 465 3.42 -2.71 -33.52
C LYS A 465 2.87 -3.63 -32.41
N ASN A 466 2.78 -3.13 -31.18
CA ASN A 466 2.36 -3.90 -30.00
C ASN A 466 0.84 -3.80 -29.71
N SER A 467 0.24 -2.66 -30.02
CA SER A 467 -1.13 -2.29 -29.64
C SER A 467 -1.94 -1.68 -30.81
N GLY A 468 -1.58 -1.97 -32.06
CA GLY A 468 -2.23 -1.40 -33.27
C GLY A 468 -3.70 -1.82 -33.50
N SER A 469 -4.25 -2.68 -32.64
CA SER A 469 -5.68 -3.02 -32.51
C SER A 469 -6.45 -2.13 -31.54
N MET A 470 -5.78 -1.27 -30.79
CA MET A 470 -6.36 -0.29 -29.87
C MET A 470 -6.64 1.03 -30.62
N LEU A 471 -7.86 1.55 -30.56
CA LEU A 471 -8.24 2.78 -31.28
C LEU A 471 -7.52 4.00 -30.70
N GLU A 472 -7.41 4.02 -29.39
CA GLU A 472 -6.85 5.06 -28.55
C GLU A 472 -5.35 5.30 -28.86
N ALA A 473 -4.64 4.25 -29.32
CA ALA A 473 -3.25 4.36 -29.80
C ALA A 473 -3.14 5.09 -31.15
N TRP A 474 -4.11 4.90 -32.07
CA TRP A 474 -4.17 5.68 -33.31
C TRP A 474 -4.61 7.11 -33.05
N GLN A 475 -5.62 7.31 -32.19
CA GLN A 475 -6.09 8.64 -31.80
C GLN A 475 -4.98 9.47 -31.14
N GLY A 476 -4.18 8.88 -30.25
CA GLY A 476 -3.06 9.58 -29.60
C GLY A 476 -1.98 10.04 -30.59
N TYR A 477 -1.60 9.19 -31.54
CA TYR A 477 -0.63 9.56 -32.59
C TYR A 477 -1.18 10.65 -33.51
N ILE A 478 -2.44 10.52 -33.95
CA ILE A 478 -3.11 11.53 -34.77
C ILE A 478 -3.20 12.86 -34.03
N SER A 479 -3.56 12.86 -32.73
CA SER A 479 -3.60 14.06 -31.88
C SER A 479 -2.25 14.77 -31.85
N MET A 480 -1.16 14.03 -31.65
CA MET A 480 0.20 14.59 -31.66
C MET A 480 0.53 15.25 -33.00
N GLU A 481 0.22 14.62 -34.14
CA GLU A 481 0.49 15.22 -35.45
C GLU A 481 -0.43 16.43 -35.76
N THR A 482 -1.68 16.44 -35.29
CA THR A 482 -2.55 17.63 -35.43
C THR A 482 -2.15 18.77 -34.51
N GLU A 483 -1.76 18.48 -33.27
CA GLU A 483 -1.23 19.46 -32.30
C GLU A 483 0.07 20.13 -32.80
N MET A 484 0.90 19.40 -33.54
CA MET A 484 2.11 19.94 -34.20
C MET A 484 1.84 20.56 -35.59
N GLY A 485 0.60 20.58 -36.07
CA GLY A 485 0.23 21.16 -37.37
C GLY A 485 0.62 20.32 -38.60
N HIS A 486 1.06 19.07 -38.43
CA HIS A 486 1.42 18.17 -39.52
C HIS A 486 0.18 17.48 -40.12
N ILE A 487 -0.76 18.29 -40.61
CA ILE A 487 -2.07 17.87 -41.13
C ILE A 487 -1.95 16.75 -42.18
N ASN A 488 -0.93 16.80 -43.05
CA ASN A 488 -0.71 15.75 -44.06
C ASN A 488 -0.35 14.38 -43.47
N GLU A 489 0.32 14.33 -42.31
CA GLU A 489 0.62 13.06 -41.62
C GLU A 489 -0.54 12.58 -40.75
N ALA A 490 -1.27 13.49 -40.09
CA ALA A 490 -2.54 13.13 -39.47
C ALA A 490 -3.50 12.49 -40.51
N ARG A 491 -3.56 13.05 -41.72
CA ARG A 491 -4.28 12.51 -42.87
C ARG A 491 -3.72 11.17 -43.37
N SER A 492 -2.39 10.99 -43.37
CA SER A 492 -1.75 9.72 -43.76
C SER A 492 -2.09 8.59 -42.77
N LEU A 493 -2.14 8.90 -41.46
CA LEU A 493 -2.54 7.99 -40.40
C LEU A 493 -4.01 7.58 -40.49
N TYR A 494 -4.95 8.52 -40.70
CA TYR A 494 -6.36 8.19 -40.94
C TYR A 494 -6.53 7.24 -42.14
N LYS A 495 -5.85 7.54 -43.26
CA LYS A 495 -5.82 6.68 -44.47
C LYS A 495 -5.19 5.30 -44.20
N ARG A 496 -4.39 5.14 -43.13
CA ARG A 496 -3.75 3.88 -42.70
C ARG A 496 -4.58 3.06 -41.69
N CYS A 497 -5.57 3.66 -41.03
CA CYS A 497 -6.33 2.99 -39.96
C CYS A 497 -7.84 2.83 -40.21
N TYR A 498 -8.50 3.61 -41.09
CA TYR A 498 -9.95 3.53 -41.32
C TYR A 498 -10.48 2.15 -41.75
N SER A 499 -9.63 1.33 -42.39
CA SER A 499 -9.95 -0.03 -42.86
C SER A 499 -9.76 -1.12 -41.79
N LYS A 500 -9.11 -0.81 -40.66
CA LYS A 500 -8.88 -1.76 -39.57
C LYS A 500 -10.20 -2.12 -38.86
N ARG A 501 -10.15 -3.15 -38.03
CA ARG A 501 -11.25 -3.55 -37.13
C ARG A 501 -10.83 -3.23 -35.70
N PHE A 502 -11.52 -2.27 -35.09
CA PHE A 502 -11.46 -1.93 -33.67
C PHE A 502 -12.69 -2.48 -32.96
N SER A 503 -12.58 -2.74 -31.66
CA SER A 503 -13.66 -3.27 -30.81
C SER A 503 -14.84 -2.29 -30.64
N GLY A 504 -16.02 -2.83 -30.35
CA GLY A 504 -17.22 -2.04 -30.08
C GLY A 504 -17.64 -1.12 -31.24
N THR A 505 -17.78 0.17 -30.96
CA THR A 505 -18.07 1.22 -31.96
C THR A 505 -16.81 1.69 -32.70
N GLY A 506 -15.60 1.33 -32.25
CA GLY A 506 -14.36 1.99 -32.66
C GLY A 506 -14.05 2.00 -34.16
N SER A 507 -14.57 1.00 -34.89
CA SER A 507 -14.46 0.93 -36.36
C SER A 507 -15.30 1.98 -37.09
N GLU A 508 -16.42 2.40 -36.49
CA GLU A 508 -17.25 3.53 -36.95
C GLU A 508 -16.72 4.85 -36.38
N ASP A 509 -16.23 4.86 -35.15
CA ASP A 509 -15.68 6.06 -34.52
C ASP A 509 -14.47 6.61 -35.29
N ILE A 510 -13.52 5.77 -35.72
CA ILE A 510 -12.38 6.21 -36.55
C ILE A 510 -12.83 6.75 -37.92
N CYS A 511 -13.89 6.18 -38.48
CA CYS A 511 -14.50 6.62 -39.74
C CYS A 511 -15.12 8.02 -39.59
N ASN A 512 -15.90 8.23 -38.52
CA ASN A 512 -16.49 9.53 -38.19
C ASN A 512 -15.43 10.59 -37.83
N LEU A 513 -14.36 10.18 -37.15
CA LEU A 513 -13.23 11.05 -36.80
C LEU A 513 -12.45 11.51 -38.03
N TRP A 514 -12.24 10.66 -39.04
CA TRP A 514 -11.62 11.10 -40.30
C TRP A 514 -12.51 12.13 -41.02
N ILE A 515 -13.81 11.86 -41.14
CA ILE A 515 -14.77 12.83 -41.72
C ILE A 515 -14.75 14.16 -40.95
N ARG A 516 -14.65 14.12 -39.62
CA ARG A 516 -14.54 15.33 -38.78
C ARG A 516 -13.23 16.07 -39.02
N PHE A 517 -12.10 15.36 -39.06
CA PHE A 517 -10.78 15.94 -39.30
C PHE A 517 -10.72 16.69 -40.64
N GLU A 518 -11.27 16.14 -41.73
CA GLU A 518 -11.27 16.85 -43.02
C GLU A 518 -12.23 18.06 -43.04
N ARG A 519 -13.23 18.14 -42.14
CA ARG A 519 -14.04 19.36 -41.93
C ARG A 519 -13.29 20.46 -41.17
N GLU A 520 -12.34 20.07 -40.32
CA GLU A 520 -11.59 20.99 -39.44
C GLU A 520 -10.26 21.44 -40.09
N PHE A 521 -9.64 20.60 -40.93
CA PHE A 521 -8.29 20.81 -41.49
C PHE A 521 -8.14 20.41 -42.98
N GLY A 522 -9.22 20.00 -43.66
CA GLY A 522 -9.19 19.55 -45.06
C GLY A 522 -9.64 20.61 -46.07
N THR A 523 -9.31 20.37 -47.34
CA THR A 523 -10.00 21.04 -48.44
C THR A 523 -11.37 20.37 -48.68
N LEU A 524 -12.24 21.02 -49.47
CA LEU A 524 -13.48 20.37 -49.92
C LEU A 524 -13.20 19.07 -50.70
N GLU A 525 -12.13 19.03 -51.47
CA GLU A 525 -11.70 17.83 -52.20
C GLU A 525 -11.20 16.72 -51.24
N ASP A 526 -10.44 17.04 -50.19
CA ASP A 526 -10.05 16.05 -49.16
C ASP A 526 -11.29 15.49 -48.43
N PHE A 527 -12.24 16.36 -48.11
CA PHE A 527 -13.49 16.01 -47.44
C PHE A 527 -14.38 15.08 -48.30
N ASP A 528 -14.58 15.41 -49.58
CA ASP A 528 -15.34 14.57 -50.51
C ASP A 528 -14.64 13.23 -50.77
N ASN A 529 -13.30 13.23 -50.88
CA ASN A 529 -12.50 11.99 -50.96
C ASN A 529 -12.66 11.12 -49.72
N ALA A 530 -12.62 11.71 -48.51
CA ALA A 530 -12.85 10.97 -47.27
C ALA A 530 -14.28 10.41 -47.19
N LEU A 531 -15.31 11.20 -47.52
CA LEU A 531 -16.68 10.72 -47.63
C LEU A 531 -16.81 9.55 -48.62
N GLN A 532 -16.16 9.62 -49.78
CA GLN A 532 -16.21 8.55 -50.79
C GLN A 532 -15.59 7.24 -50.27
N LYS A 533 -14.52 7.30 -49.48
CA LYS A 533 -13.88 6.11 -48.88
C LYS A 533 -14.63 5.57 -47.66
N VAL A 534 -15.15 6.47 -46.82
CA VAL A 534 -15.73 6.12 -45.52
C VAL A 534 -17.20 5.70 -45.62
N SER A 535 -18.00 6.31 -46.49
CA SER A 535 -19.45 6.03 -46.55
C SER A 535 -19.79 4.56 -46.83
N PRO A 536 -19.14 3.85 -47.78
CA PRO A 536 -19.38 2.41 -47.99
C PRO A 536 -18.96 1.57 -46.78
N ARG A 537 -17.90 1.98 -46.07
CA ARG A 537 -17.38 1.28 -44.89
C ARG A 537 -18.30 1.44 -43.67
N LEU A 538 -18.87 2.63 -43.45
CA LEU A 538 -19.89 2.85 -42.43
C LEU A 538 -21.15 2.01 -42.71
N GLN A 539 -21.59 1.92 -43.97
CA GLN A 539 -22.72 1.08 -44.36
C GLN A 539 -22.44 -0.42 -44.11
N GLU A 540 -21.25 -0.92 -44.43
CA GLU A 540 -20.82 -2.30 -44.11
C GLU A 540 -20.88 -2.57 -42.59
N LEU A 541 -20.34 -1.66 -41.78
CA LEU A 541 -20.29 -1.81 -40.31
C LEU A 541 -21.68 -1.76 -39.68
N GLN A 542 -22.55 -0.86 -40.14
CA GLN A 542 -23.96 -0.77 -39.69
C GLN A 542 -24.74 -2.04 -40.04
N LEU A 543 -24.61 -2.55 -41.27
CA LEU A 543 -25.24 -3.81 -41.69
C LEU A 543 -24.70 -5.00 -40.89
N PHE A 544 -23.40 -5.04 -40.60
CA PHE A 544 -22.78 -6.08 -39.78
C PHE A 544 -23.30 -6.04 -38.33
N ARG A 545 -23.46 -4.86 -37.73
CA ARG A 545 -24.08 -4.70 -36.39
C ARG A 545 -25.52 -5.23 -36.39
N LEU A 546 -26.35 -4.82 -37.35
CA LEU A 546 -27.74 -5.29 -37.46
C LEU A 546 -27.83 -6.81 -37.67
N GLN A 547 -26.84 -7.42 -38.35
CA GLN A 547 -26.73 -8.89 -38.47
C GLN A 547 -26.28 -9.59 -37.18
N GLN A 548 -25.48 -8.93 -36.32
CA GLN A 548 -25.16 -9.46 -34.99
C GLN A 548 -26.35 -9.34 -34.03
N GLU A 549 -27.05 -8.19 -34.04
CA GLU A 549 -28.24 -7.94 -33.23
C GLU A 549 -29.37 -8.93 -33.56
N SER A 550 -29.68 -9.11 -34.85
CA SER A 550 -30.68 -10.11 -35.29
C SER A 550 -30.30 -11.54 -34.93
N LYS A 551 -29.02 -11.95 -35.05
CA LYS A 551 -28.56 -13.27 -34.62
C LYS A 551 -28.66 -13.48 -33.10
N ASN A 552 -28.36 -12.45 -32.31
CA ASN A 552 -28.51 -12.48 -30.85
C ASN A 552 -29.99 -12.50 -30.42
N ILE A 553 -30.89 -11.88 -31.20
CA ILE A 553 -32.33 -11.99 -31.01
C ILE A 553 -32.78 -13.44 -31.29
N ILE A 554 -32.41 -13.99 -32.45
CA ILE A 554 -32.79 -15.36 -32.87
C ILE A 554 -32.35 -16.40 -31.85
N SER A 555 -31.08 -16.39 -31.41
CA SER A 555 -30.60 -17.35 -30.39
C SER A 555 -31.27 -17.18 -29.02
N SER A 556 -31.75 -15.98 -28.70
CA SER A 556 -32.54 -15.73 -27.47
C SER A 556 -33.99 -16.24 -27.55
N THR A 557 -34.52 -16.46 -28.76
CA THR A 557 -35.77 -17.19 -29.00
C THR A 557 -35.58 -18.70 -29.02
N ASP A 558 -34.56 -19.21 -29.73
CA ASP A 558 -34.33 -20.67 -29.85
C ASP A 558 -34.13 -21.33 -28.47
N HIS A 559 -33.39 -20.67 -27.56
CA HIS A 559 -33.20 -21.12 -26.18
C HIS A 559 -34.48 -21.12 -25.31
N LYS A 560 -35.64 -20.68 -25.81
CA LYS A 560 -36.94 -20.87 -25.14
C LYS A 560 -37.71 -22.09 -25.66
N GLU A 561 -37.53 -22.49 -26.91
CA GLU A 561 -38.28 -23.59 -27.51
C GLU A 561 -37.60 -24.96 -27.31
N ASP A 562 -36.26 -24.99 -27.27
CA ASP A 562 -35.48 -26.24 -27.21
C ASP A 562 -35.52 -26.96 -25.83
N SER A 563 -36.33 -26.47 -24.89
CA SER A 563 -36.61 -27.14 -23.61
C SER A 563 -37.60 -28.31 -23.73
N ALA A 564 -38.22 -28.51 -24.91
CA ALA A 564 -39.46 -29.28 -25.05
C ALA A 564 -39.48 -30.39 -26.14
N LYS A 565 -38.40 -31.17 -26.33
CA LYS A 565 -38.46 -32.60 -26.75
C LYS A 565 -37.11 -33.34 -26.65
N LYS A 566 -37.16 -34.62 -26.27
CA LYS A 566 -36.04 -35.57 -26.33
C LYS A 566 -36.56 -36.94 -26.77
N ASN A 567 -35.91 -37.59 -27.76
CA ASN A 567 -35.54 -39.03 -27.81
C ASN A 567 -35.42 -39.60 -29.24
N LYS A 568 -34.52 -40.61 -29.38
CA LYS A 568 -34.11 -41.36 -30.59
C LYS A 568 -33.31 -40.53 -31.62
N GLY A 569 -32.28 -41.07 -32.28
CA GLY A 569 -31.59 -42.33 -32.01
C GLY A 569 -30.57 -42.76 -33.08
N GLU A 570 -29.31 -42.97 -32.65
CA GLU A 570 -28.23 -43.74 -33.29
C GLU A 570 -27.53 -43.32 -34.62
N LYS A 571 -26.18 -43.39 -34.53
CA LYS A 571 -25.19 -43.93 -35.50
C LYS A 571 -24.56 -43.08 -36.64
N ARG A 572 -23.22 -42.98 -36.48
CA ARG A 572 -22.12 -43.03 -37.49
C ARG A 572 -21.69 -41.75 -38.26
N LYS A 573 -20.55 -41.23 -37.79
CA LYS A 573 -19.40 -40.66 -38.55
C LYS A 573 -18.85 -41.65 -39.62
N PRO A 574 -17.97 -41.26 -40.60
CA PRO A 574 -16.94 -40.23 -40.44
C PRO A 574 -16.57 -39.31 -41.65
N SER A 575 -15.76 -38.28 -41.32
CA SER A 575 -14.66 -37.62 -42.07
C SER A 575 -14.58 -37.63 -43.62
N SER A 576 -14.31 -36.44 -44.19
CA SER A 576 -12.97 -36.10 -44.73
C SER A 576 -12.86 -34.63 -45.21
N ASP A 577 -11.82 -33.94 -44.75
CA ASP A 577 -10.93 -33.00 -45.45
C ASP A 577 -11.45 -31.71 -46.17
N ALA A 578 -10.49 -30.82 -46.37
CA ALA A 578 -10.54 -29.51 -47.05
C ALA A 578 -9.83 -29.64 -48.44
N PRO A 579 -9.55 -28.58 -49.25
CA PRO A 579 -9.61 -27.13 -48.99
C PRO A 579 -10.22 -26.29 -50.14
N ASN A 580 -9.84 -25.00 -50.19
CA ASN A 580 -9.92 -24.03 -51.29
C ASN A 580 -10.14 -24.60 -52.71
N GLU A 581 -10.97 -23.91 -53.50
CA GLU A 581 -10.40 -23.05 -54.57
C GLU A 581 -11.32 -21.88 -54.95
N GLU A 582 -10.93 -21.11 -55.98
CA GLU A 582 -11.34 -19.73 -56.23
C GLU A 582 -12.67 -19.56 -57.02
N SER A 583 -13.07 -18.30 -57.18
CA SER A 583 -14.12 -17.89 -58.12
C SER A 583 -13.73 -18.18 -59.57
N PRO A 584 -14.72 -18.27 -60.47
CA PRO A 584 -14.62 -17.38 -61.62
C PRO A 584 -15.94 -16.65 -61.93
N ALA A 585 -15.86 -15.34 -62.14
CA ALA A 585 -16.94 -14.57 -62.73
C ALA A 585 -16.98 -14.77 -64.25
N LYS A 586 -18.18 -14.88 -64.83
CA LYS A 586 -18.36 -14.57 -66.27
C LYS A 586 -19.71 -13.92 -66.57
N ARG A 587 -19.64 -12.72 -67.14
CA ARG A 587 -20.77 -12.00 -67.73
C ARG A 587 -21.31 -12.74 -68.95
N GLN A 588 -22.62 -12.79 -69.10
CA GLN A 588 -23.25 -12.72 -70.43
C GLN A 588 -24.42 -11.73 -70.41
N LYS A 589 -24.75 -11.17 -71.58
CA LYS A 589 -25.62 -10.01 -71.75
C LYS A 589 -26.24 -10.08 -73.14
N VAL A 590 -27.58 -9.97 -73.27
CA VAL A 590 -28.26 -9.39 -74.45
C VAL A 590 -29.77 -9.20 -74.16
N LYS A 591 -30.27 -7.99 -74.50
CA LYS A 591 -31.59 -7.51 -74.99
C LYS A 591 -32.89 -8.31 -74.72
N ALA A 592 -34.11 -7.72 -74.75
CA ALA A 592 -34.65 -6.35 -74.57
C ALA A 592 -36.20 -6.40 -74.79
N GLN A 593 -36.90 -5.25 -74.62
CA GLN A 593 -38.34 -4.99 -74.92
C GLN A 593 -39.38 -5.51 -73.89
N ASN A 594 -40.56 -4.88 -73.69
CA ASN A 594 -40.97 -3.46 -73.78
C ASN A 594 -42.36 -3.26 -73.09
N LYS A 595 -42.79 -1.99 -72.87
CA LYS A 595 -44.10 -1.50 -72.34
C LYS A 595 -44.32 -1.67 -70.82
N GLY A 596 -44.94 -0.74 -70.09
CA GLY A 596 -45.24 0.67 -70.41
C GLY A 596 -46.37 1.32 -69.56
N SER A 597 -46.16 2.56 -69.08
CA SER A 597 -47.14 3.47 -68.39
C SER A 597 -47.72 2.95 -67.04
N VAL A 598 -48.24 3.75 -66.09
CA VAL A 598 -48.91 5.08 -66.09
C VAL A 598 -48.49 5.96 -64.87
N LYS A 599 -48.66 7.28 -64.98
CA LYS A 599 -48.68 8.35 -63.94
C LYS A 599 -49.91 9.26 -64.21
N PRO A 600 -50.33 10.25 -63.39
CA PRO A 600 -49.80 10.75 -62.10
C PRO A 600 -50.90 10.91 -61.00
N ASN A 601 -50.58 11.53 -59.86
CA ASN A 601 -51.11 12.89 -59.58
C ASN A 601 -50.32 13.64 -58.49
N LYS A 602 -50.52 14.97 -58.43
CA LYS A 602 -49.81 15.96 -57.59
C LYS A 602 -50.83 16.97 -57.04
N VAL A 603 -50.69 17.39 -55.78
CA VAL A 603 -51.33 18.62 -55.26
C VAL A 603 -50.34 19.33 -54.33
N GLU A 604 -50.26 20.65 -54.44
CA GLU A 604 -49.50 21.56 -53.57
C GLU A 604 -50.45 22.61 -52.97
N ASN A 605 -50.04 23.22 -51.85
CA ASN A 605 -50.12 24.65 -51.48
C ASN A 605 -49.44 24.78 -50.09
N THR A 606 -48.54 25.73 -49.73
CA THR A 606 -48.49 27.22 -49.86
C THR A 606 -49.58 27.91 -49.00
N VAL A 607 -49.36 28.99 -48.23
CA VAL A 607 -48.30 30.05 -48.15
C VAL A 607 -47.88 30.32 -46.66
N THR A 608 -47.03 31.34 -46.42
CA THR A 608 -46.27 31.73 -45.20
C THR A 608 -46.94 32.84 -44.32
N PRO A 609 -46.26 33.81 -43.64
CA PRO A 609 -45.66 33.73 -42.27
C PRO A 609 -46.01 34.92 -41.31
N THR A 610 -45.57 34.90 -40.04
CA THR A 610 -45.31 36.10 -39.18
C THR A 610 -44.44 35.80 -37.95
N ASP A 611 -43.52 36.71 -37.58
CA ASP A 611 -42.81 36.77 -36.27
C ASP A 611 -43.46 37.81 -35.29
N PRO A 612 -42.77 38.51 -34.35
CA PRO A 612 -43.09 38.42 -32.91
C PRO A 612 -43.56 39.75 -32.28
N PRO A 613 -43.65 39.84 -30.93
CA PRO A 613 -42.76 40.81 -30.26
C PRO A 613 -42.25 40.36 -28.86
N ALA A 614 -41.36 41.18 -28.27
CA ALA A 614 -40.68 40.93 -26.98
C ALA A 614 -41.02 41.96 -25.88
N ARG A 615 -40.73 41.59 -24.62
CA ARG A 615 -40.52 42.39 -23.38
C ARG A 615 -40.20 41.40 -22.24
N GLY A 616 -39.47 41.73 -21.17
CA GLY A 616 -38.73 42.95 -20.80
C GLY A 616 -37.89 42.66 -19.55
N GLU A 617 -36.94 43.53 -19.20
CA GLU A 617 -36.00 43.36 -18.08
C GLU A 617 -36.60 43.77 -16.73
N ASP A 618 -36.06 43.23 -15.62
CA ASP A 618 -35.76 44.02 -14.41
C ASP A 618 -34.70 43.33 -13.53
N ASP A 619 -33.97 44.09 -12.69
CA ASP A 619 -32.77 43.65 -11.94
C ASP A 619 -32.88 43.96 -10.44
N MET A 620 -32.56 43.00 -9.55
CA MET A 620 -32.28 43.31 -8.14
C MET A 620 -31.39 42.30 -7.40
N LYS A 621 -30.60 42.81 -6.46
CA LYS A 621 -29.49 42.10 -5.77
C LYS A 621 -29.82 41.75 -4.31
N THR A 622 -29.14 40.72 -3.80
CA THR A 622 -28.37 40.64 -2.53
C THR A 622 -28.67 39.48 -1.56
N LYS A 623 -27.58 39.07 -0.87
CA LYS A 623 -27.45 38.33 0.41
C LYS A 623 -27.59 36.80 0.44
N ASP A 624 -26.46 36.15 0.71
CA ASP A 624 -26.36 34.85 1.37
C ASP A 624 -26.84 34.91 2.84
N PRO A 625 -27.30 33.76 3.38
CA PRO A 625 -27.13 33.41 4.77
C PRO A 625 -26.31 32.10 4.96
N THR A 626 -25.76 31.92 6.16
CA THR A 626 -24.85 30.84 6.56
C THR A 626 -25.54 29.48 6.80
N PRO A 627 -24.80 28.34 6.81
CA PRO A 627 -25.40 27.01 6.81
C PRO A 627 -25.98 26.59 8.17
N GLU A 628 -27.22 26.11 8.16
CA GLU A 628 -27.85 25.49 9.33
C GLU A 628 -27.46 24.02 9.54
N LYS A 629 -27.74 23.51 10.75
CA LYS A 629 -27.29 22.21 11.25
C LYS A 629 -28.06 21.06 10.62
N PHE A 630 -27.35 20.06 10.09
CA PHE A 630 -27.96 18.82 9.61
C PHE A 630 -28.68 18.07 10.75
N LYS A 631 -29.98 17.84 10.58
CA LYS A 631 -30.74 16.90 11.41
C LYS A 631 -30.34 15.46 11.07
N GLN A 632 -30.32 14.62 12.09
CA GLN A 632 -30.02 13.19 11.97
C GLN A 632 -31.29 12.44 11.53
N TYR A 633 -31.27 11.83 10.34
CA TYR A 633 -32.40 11.10 9.78
C TYR A 633 -32.19 9.58 9.90
N THR A 634 -33.27 8.82 10.02
CA THR A 634 -33.29 7.37 10.22
C THR A 634 -33.38 6.62 8.89
N ASP A 635 -32.44 5.72 8.61
CA ASP A 635 -32.28 5.01 7.32
C ASP A 635 -33.39 3.98 6.96
N GLN A 636 -34.59 4.08 7.55
CA GLN A 636 -35.69 3.11 7.35
C GLN A 636 -36.59 3.42 6.13
N CYS A 637 -36.56 4.65 5.61
CA CYS A 637 -37.40 5.15 4.52
C CYS A 637 -36.62 5.48 3.22
N THR A 638 -35.47 4.83 2.99
CA THR A 638 -34.60 5.10 1.84
C THR A 638 -34.79 4.09 0.70
N ALA A 639 -35.01 4.58 -0.52
CA ALA A 639 -34.94 3.81 -1.76
C ALA A 639 -33.51 3.83 -2.33
N PHE A 640 -33.03 2.68 -2.79
CA PHE A 640 -31.84 2.55 -3.61
C PHE A 640 -32.25 2.50 -5.10
N VAL A 641 -31.74 3.45 -5.88
CA VAL A 641 -31.98 3.58 -7.33
C VAL A 641 -30.69 3.26 -8.08
N SER A 642 -30.78 2.35 -9.04
CA SER A 642 -29.66 1.81 -9.81
C SER A 642 -29.94 1.76 -11.31
N ASN A 643 -28.88 1.66 -12.12
CA ASN A 643 -28.90 1.83 -13.58
C ASN A 643 -29.40 3.22 -14.06
N LEU A 644 -29.15 4.26 -13.25
CA LEU A 644 -29.39 5.65 -13.61
C LEU A 644 -28.50 6.06 -14.80
N ASN A 645 -28.96 6.98 -15.65
CA ASN A 645 -28.14 7.53 -16.72
C ASN A 645 -27.04 8.45 -16.12
N VAL A 646 -25.82 8.41 -16.66
CA VAL A 646 -24.67 9.20 -16.18
C VAL A 646 -24.91 10.72 -16.35
N LYS A 647 -25.83 11.12 -17.23
CA LYS A 647 -26.28 12.51 -17.42
C LYS A 647 -27.46 12.94 -16.52
N ALA A 648 -28.03 12.06 -15.70
CA ALA A 648 -29.22 12.39 -14.92
C ALA A 648 -28.87 13.15 -13.63
N ASN A 649 -29.61 14.22 -13.37
CA ASN A 649 -29.45 15.11 -12.22
C ASN A 649 -30.49 14.79 -11.12
N SER A 650 -30.36 15.47 -9.97
CA SER A 650 -31.32 15.41 -8.86
C SER A 650 -32.72 15.90 -9.27
N GLU A 651 -32.81 16.83 -10.22
CA GLU A 651 -34.06 17.36 -10.76
C GLU A 651 -34.81 16.32 -11.60
N ASP A 652 -34.12 15.55 -12.46
CA ASP A 652 -34.72 14.45 -13.23
C ASP A 652 -35.34 13.39 -12.30
N LEU A 653 -34.64 13.06 -11.21
CA LEU A 653 -35.14 12.13 -10.20
C LEU A 653 -36.32 12.72 -9.41
N ARG A 654 -36.28 14.01 -9.03
CA ARG A 654 -37.39 14.68 -8.35
C ARG A 654 -38.63 14.75 -9.25
N GLY A 655 -38.46 14.97 -10.55
CA GLY A 655 -39.52 14.91 -11.56
C GLY A 655 -40.08 13.49 -11.70
N PHE A 656 -39.23 12.47 -11.84
CA PHE A 656 -39.65 11.07 -11.97
C PHE A 656 -40.45 10.54 -10.75
N PHE A 657 -40.14 11.02 -9.55
CA PHE A 657 -40.88 10.68 -8.32
C PHE A 657 -41.98 11.72 -7.95
N SER A 658 -42.25 12.72 -8.78
CA SER A 658 -43.26 13.75 -8.48
C SER A 658 -44.67 13.17 -8.30
N ASP A 659 -45.09 12.23 -9.16
CA ASP A 659 -46.38 11.51 -9.03
C ASP A 659 -46.51 10.68 -7.73
N VAL A 660 -45.40 10.41 -7.04
CA VAL A 660 -45.38 9.67 -5.76
C VAL A 660 -45.43 10.63 -4.57
N GLY A 661 -44.82 11.81 -4.68
CA GLY A 661 -44.67 12.74 -3.56
C GLY A 661 -43.65 12.27 -2.51
N GLY A 662 -43.62 12.96 -1.36
CA GLY A 662 -42.80 12.56 -0.20
C GLY A 662 -41.27 12.59 -0.37
N VAL A 663 -40.73 13.14 -1.47
CA VAL A 663 -39.28 13.14 -1.76
C VAL A 663 -38.53 14.18 -0.91
N GLY A 664 -37.92 13.72 0.18
CA GLY A 664 -37.07 14.54 1.06
C GLY A 664 -35.73 14.87 0.40
N ALA A 665 -34.80 13.90 0.42
CA ALA A 665 -33.43 14.09 -0.05
C ALA A 665 -33.05 13.11 -1.18
N ILE A 666 -32.19 13.56 -2.09
CA ILE A 666 -31.67 12.75 -3.21
C ILE A 666 -30.14 12.80 -3.16
N ARG A 667 -29.50 11.65 -2.95
CA ARG A 667 -28.04 11.50 -2.83
C ARG A 667 -27.50 10.69 -4.01
N ILE A 668 -27.10 11.35 -5.09
CA ILE A 668 -26.48 10.68 -6.25
C ILE A 668 -25.03 10.30 -5.92
N LEU A 669 -24.67 9.03 -6.10
CA LEU A 669 -23.33 8.54 -5.79
C LEU A 669 -22.37 8.83 -6.93
N MET A 670 -21.62 9.92 -6.80
CA MET A 670 -20.52 10.28 -7.69
C MET A 670 -19.25 9.52 -7.33
N ASP A 671 -18.39 9.28 -8.32
CA ASP A 671 -17.01 8.83 -8.08
C ASP A 671 -16.17 9.97 -7.50
N LYS A 672 -15.40 9.68 -6.44
CA LYS A 672 -14.58 10.65 -5.72
C LYS A 672 -13.44 11.23 -6.56
N PHE A 673 -12.93 10.48 -7.53
CA PHE A 673 -11.78 10.89 -8.35
C PHE A 673 -12.21 11.57 -9.65
N THR A 674 -13.16 11.00 -10.39
CA THR A 674 -13.59 11.57 -11.70
C THR A 674 -14.75 12.57 -11.61
N LYS A 675 -15.41 12.72 -10.46
CA LYS A 675 -16.67 13.48 -10.24
C LYS A 675 -17.85 13.05 -11.15
N LYS A 676 -17.74 11.93 -11.87
CA LYS A 676 -18.83 11.41 -12.73
C LYS A 676 -19.82 10.59 -11.89
N SER A 677 -21.11 10.65 -12.26
CA SER A 677 -22.15 9.83 -11.63
C SER A 677 -21.89 8.34 -11.86
N ARG A 678 -21.92 7.52 -10.80
CA ARG A 678 -21.77 6.05 -10.92
C ARG A 678 -23.05 5.34 -11.39
N GLY A 679 -24.09 6.07 -11.78
CA GLY A 679 -25.39 5.50 -12.17
C GLY A 679 -26.19 4.92 -10.99
N LEU A 680 -25.88 5.36 -9.76
CA LEU A 680 -26.51 4.96 -8.51
C LEU A 680 -26.96 6.20 -7.72
N ALA A 681 -28.10 6.13 -7.05
CA ALA A 681 -28.60 7.17 -6.16
C ALA A 681 -29.39 6.58 -5.00
N TYR A 682 -29.39 7.28 -3.86
CA TYR A 682 -30.31 7.02 -2.75
C TYR A 682 -31.37 8.13 -2.73
N VAL A 683 -32.63 7.78 -2.49
CA VAL A 683 -33.75 8.72 -2.36
C VAL A 683 -34.43 8.48 -1.03
N ASP A 684 -34.40 9.47 -0.15
CA ASP A 684 -35.00 9.42 1.18
C ASP A 684 -36.43 9.96 1.11
N PHE A 685 -37.41 9.12 1.44
CA PHE A 685 -38.83 9.46 1.46
C PHE A 685 -39.33 9.78 2.88
N CYS A 686 -40.38 10.59 3.00
CA CYS A 686 -40.98 10.96 4.29
C CYS A 686 -41.67 9.78 5.00
N ASP A 687 -42.31 8.88 4.24
CA ASP A 687 -43.15 7.79 4.77
C ASP A 687 -42.92 6.50 4.00
N ASP A 688 -43.15 5.36 4.66
CA ASP A 688 -42.95 4.04 4.04
C ASP A 688 -43.94 3.76 2.89
N THR A 689 -45.14 4.34 2.95
CA THR A 689 -46.13 4.28 1.86
C THR A 689 -45.61 4.91 0.57
N HIS A 690 -44.85 6.01 0.68
CA HIS A 690 -44.20 6.67 -0.46
C HIS A 690 -43.01 5.83 -0.97
N LEU A 691 -42.30 5.14 -0.09
CA LEU A 691 -41.22 4.21 -0.44
C LEU A 691 -41.74 2.98 -1.20
N GLU A 692 -42.84 2.36 -0.76
CA GLU A 692 -43.48 1.24 -1.49
C GLU A 692 -43.99 1.66 -2.87
N ALA A 693 -44.61 2.83 -2.98
CA ALA A 693 -45.03 3.41 -4.26
C ALA A 693 -43.84 3.73 -5.19
N ALA A 694 -42.70 4.16 -4.63
CA ALA A 694 -41.46 4.35 -5.39
C ALA A 694 -40.87 3.02 -5.90
N VAL A 695 -40.90 1.95 -5.09
CA VAL A 695 -40.49 0.61 -5.51
C VAL A 695 -41.43 0.03 -6.58
N ALA A 696 -42.72 0.36 -6.56
CA ALA A 696 -43.67 -0.05 -7.60
C ALA A 696 -43.33 0.52 -9.00
N LYS A 697 -42.59 1.64 -9.10
CA LYS A 697 -42.08 2.21 -10.36
C LYS A 697 -40.83 1.50 -10.95
N ASN A 698 -40.36 0.42 -10.33
CA ASN A 698 -39.18 -0.33 -10.80
C ASN A 698 -39.32 -0.78 -12.28
N LYS A 699 -38.23 -0.67 -13.05
CA LYS A 699 -38.10 -0.97 -14.49
C LYS A 699 -38.74 0.04 -15.46
N GLN A 700 -39.35 1.13 -14.99
CA GLN A 700 -39.74 2.26 -15.85
C GLN A 700 -38.52 2.96 -16.47
N MET A 701 -38.72 3.65 -17.60
CA MET A 701 -37.65 4.32 -18.34
C MET A 701 -37.44 5.78 -17.89
N LEU A 702 -36.19 6.15 -17.62
CA LEU A 702 -35.75 7.54 -17.48
C LEU A 702 -34.52 7.76 -18.38
N LEU A 703 -34.54 8.80 -19.21
CA LEU A 703 -33.46 9.17 -20.13
C LEU A 703 -32.85 7.98 -20.91
N GLY A 704 -33.72 7.13 -21.48
CA GLY A 704 -33.33 5.97 -22.30
C GLY A 704 -32.85 4.72 -21.54
N LYS A 705 -32.81 4.73 -20.20
CA LYS A 705 -32.48 3.56 -19.37
C LYS A 705 -33.63 3.14 -18.48
N LYS A 706 -33.78 1.83 -18.24
CA LYS A 706 -34.72 1.29 -17.25
C LYS A 706 -34.11 1.38 -15.85
N LEU A 707 -34.74 2.14 -14.95
CA LEU A 707 -34.30 2.27 -13.56
C LEU A 707 -34.58 0.99 -12.78
N SER A 708 -33.69 0.63 -11.86
CA SER A 708 -33.86 -0.48 -10.93
C SER A 708 -33.97 0.06 -9.51
N ILE A 709 -35.16 -0.02 -8.92
CA ILE A 709 -35.52 0.59 -7.63
C ILE A 709 -35.78 -0.51 -6.60
N ALA A 710 -35.15 -0.41 -5.43
CA ALA A 710 -35.31 -1.35 -4.32
C ALA A 710 -35.32 -0.61 -2.97
N ARG A 711 -35.89 -1.23 -1.94
CA ARG A 711 -35.77 -0.75 -0.55
C ARG A 711 -34.32 -0.94 -0.07
N SER A 712 -33.74 0.07 0.57
CA SER A 712 -32.38 0.00 1.10
C SER A 712 -32.34 -0.81 2.40
N ASP A 713 -31.42 -1.78 2.51
CA ASP A 713 -31.13 -2.52 3.74
C ASP A 713 -29.65 -2.29 4.15
N PRO A 714 -29.38 -1.47 5.18
CA PRO A 714 -28.03 -1.23 5.66
C PRO A 714 -27.43 -2.35 6.54
N LYS A 715 -28.16 -3.43 6.89
CA LYS A 715 -27.76 -4.38 7.96
C LYS A 715 -28.01 -5.87 7.66
N GLY A 716 -27.70 -6.31 6.44
CA GLY A 716 -27.76 -7.71 6.01
C GLY A 716 -26.76 -8.69 6.68
N LYS A 717 -26.96 -9.05 7.97
CA LYS A 717 -26.27 -10.18 8.62
C LYS A 717 -26.68 -11.52 7.98
N ARG A 718 -25.89 -12.05 7.05
CA ARG A 718 -26.10 -13.40 6.49
C ARG A 718 -25.53 -14.51 7.38
N LYS A 719 -26.42 -15.22 8.09
CA LYS A 719 -26.17 -16.57 8.58
C LYS A 719 -26.56 -17.60 7.50
N GLY A 720 -25.77 -18.66 7.34
CA GLY A 720 -26.05 -19.82 6.47
C GLY A 720 -25.04 -20.95 6.74
N PRO A 721 -25.45 -22.23 6.78
CA PRO A 721 -24.61 -23.35 7.21
C PRO A 721 -23.79 -23.99 6.07
N ALA A 722 -22.90 -24.92 6.44
CA ALA A 722 -22.04 -25.68 5.52
C ALA A 722 -22.55 -27.12 5.27
N GLY A 723 -22.20 -27.69 4.11
CA GLY A 723 -22.19 -29.15 3.89
C GLY A 723 -22.87 -29.67 2.62
N ALA A 724 -22.07 -30.12 1.64
CA ALA A 724 -22.40 -30.94 0.45
C ALA A 724 -23.45 -30.41 -0.58
N GLY A 725 -23.35 -30.71 -1.89
CA GLY A 725 -22.24 -31.27 -2.66
C GLY A 725 -22.67 -31.99 -3.96
N HIS A 726 -21.98 -31.73 -5.10
CA HIS A 726 -22.14 -32.40 -6.42
C HIS A 726 -23.52 -32.18 -7.12
N LYS A 727 -23.76 -32.15 -8.45
CA LYS A 727 -23.07 -32.20 -9.78
C LYS A 727 -23.90 -31.27 -10.72
N THR A 728 -23.54 -30.77 -11.92
CA THR A 728 -22.44 -30.88 -12.92
C THR A 728 -22.49 -29.56 -13.78
N SER A 729 -21.83 -29.29 -14.92
CA SER A 729 -21.03 -30.08 -15.90
C SER A 729 -19.92 -29.22 -16.54
N THR A 730 -18.73 -29.81 -16.71
CA THR A 730 -17.69 -29.31 -17.61
C THR A 730 -18.10 -29.38 -19.08
N THR A 731 -17.57 -28.47 -19.90
CA THR A 731 -17.32 -28.71 -21.33
C THR A 731 -15.90 -28.27 -21.59
N GLU A 732 -15.00 -29.23 -21.75
CA GLU A 732 -13.57 -28.96 -21.88
C GLU A 732 -13.25 -28.35 -23.26
N ARG A 733 -12.38 -27.34 -23.24
CA ARG A 733 -11.46 -27.08 -24.36
C ARG A 733 -10.06 -27.00 -23.77
N GLN A 734 -9.20 -27.89 -24.23
CA GLN A 734 -7.79 -27.91 -23.85
C GLN A 734 -7.11 -26.63 -24.35
N GLY A 735 -6.29 -26.01 -23.51
CA GLY A 735 -5.53 -24.80 -23.78
C GLY A 735 -4.47 -24.65 -22.69
N GLU A 736 -3.21 -24.70 -23.09
CA GLU A 736 -2.02 -24.98 -22.27
C GLU A 736 -1.87 -24.15 -20.98
N ASP A 737 -1.44 -24.80 -19.88
CA ASP A 737 -1.13 -24.17 -18.60
C ASP A 737 0.11 -23.26 -18.68
N GLY A 738 -0.12 -22.00 -19.05
CA GLY A 738 0.89 -20.93 -19.06
C GLY A 738 1.29 -20.45 -17.66
N ASN A 739 1.97 -21.28 -16.86
CA ASN A 739 2.52 -20.91 -15.55
C ASN A 739 3.69 -19.90 -15.68
N LEU A 740 3.35 -18.63 -15.94
CA LEU A 740 4.31 -17.56 -16.19
C LEU A 740 4.84 -16.96 -14.89
N LYS A 741 5.94 -17.55 -14.41
CA LYS A 741 6.75 -17.08 -13.27
C LYS A 741 7.27 -15.66 -13.51
N LEU A 742 6.62 -14.66 -12.89
CA LEU A 742 7.02 -13.25 -12.92
C LEU A 742 8.46 -13.10 -12.40
N LYS A 743 9.37 -12.59 -13.25
CA LYS A 743 10.81 -12.46 -12.93
C LYS A 743 11.13 -11.19 -12.13
N GLY A 744 10.50 -11.03 -10.95
CA GLY A 744 11.20 -10.37 -9.85
C GLY A 744 12.40 -11.24 -9.45
N ARG A 745 13.58 -10.66 -9.26
CA ARG A 745 14.81 -11.46 -9.07
C ARG A 745 14.96 -12.04 -7.66
N ASN A 746 14.28 -11.42 -6.68
CA ASN A 746 14.01 -11.96 -5.35
C ASN A 746 12.49 -12.02 -5.14
N THR A 747 11.95 -13.15 -4.69
CA THR A 747 10.54 -13.27 -4.29
C THR A 747 10.41 -13.01 -2.79
N PHE A 748 10.08 -11.77 -2.41
CA PHE A 748 9.73 -11.47 -1.02
C PHE A 748 8.39 -12.13 -0.68
N ALA A 749 8.47 -13.25 0.04
CA ALA A 749 7.30 -13.89 0.60
C ALA A 749 6.71 -12.98 1.68
N VAL A 750 5.40 -12.77 1.65
CA VAL A 750 4.69 -12.03 2.71
C VAL A 750 4.88 -12.77 4.03
N PRO A 751 5.52 -12.18 5.06
CA PRO A 751 5.61 -12.81 6.37
C PRO A 751 4.21 -13.08 6.90
N ARG A 752 3.95 -14.29 7.41
CA ARG A 752 2.73 -14.51 8.18
C ARG A 752 2.77 -13.61 9.42
N ALA A 753 1.62 -13.08 9.83
CA ALA A 753 1.50 -12.46 11.14
C ALA A 753 1.84 -13.51 12.21
N LEU A 754 3.02 -13.38 12.81
CA LEU A 754 3.50 -14.26 13.87
C LEU A 754 2.80 -13.87 15.17
N GLY A 755 1.92 -14.75 15.66
CA GLY A 755 1.27 -14.57 16.95
C GLY A 755 2.32 -14.54 18.07
N TRP A 756 2.31 -13.48 18.87
CA TRP A 756 3.35 -13.23 19.87
C TRP A 756 3.42 -14.34 20.94
N SER A 757 4.65 -14.74 21.26
CA SER A 757 4.96 -15.50 22.47
C SER A 757 4.61 -14.67 23.71
N LYS A 758 3.67 -15.15 24.53
CA LYS A 758 3.30 -14.48 25.79
C LYS A 758 4.51 -14.36 26.73
N PRO A 759 4.67 -13.23 27.45
CA PRO A 759 5.65 -13.15 28.53
C PRO A 759 5.26 -14.12 29.66
N THR A 760 6.18 -14.99 30.05
CA THR A 760 5.97 -15.96 31.14
C THR A 760 6.26 -15.32 32.50
N SER A 761 5.23 -15.12 33.30
CA SER A 761 5.37 -14.77 34.71
C SER A 761 5.91 -15.96 35.52
N SER A 762 6.90 -15.73 36.38
CA SER A 762 7.18 -16.59 37.54
C SER A 762 6.03 -16.45 38.58
N THR A 763 5.82 -17.30 39.59
CA THR A 763 6.63 -18.41 40.16
C THR A 763 5.70 -19.45 40.82
N SER A 764 6.02 -20.74 40.79
CA SER A 764 5.82 -21.68 41.93
C SER A 764 6.29 -23.10 41.60
N SER A 765 6.69 -23.87 42.61
CA SER A 765 7.22 -25.23 42.50
C SER A 765 6.16 -26.31 42.76
N GLY A 766 6.19 -27.38 41.97
CA GLY A 766 5.42 -28.61 42.16
C GLY A 766 5.99 -29.72 41.28
N ALA A 767 6.18 -30.92 41.83
CA ALA A 767 6.99 -31.97 41.20
C ALA A 767 6.19 -33.22 40.79
N GLY A 768 6.59 -33.86 39.68
CA GLY A 768 6.28 -35.25 39.34
C GLY A 768 5.26 -35.46 38.22
N GLY A 769 5.68 -36.18 37.16
CA GLY A 769 4.81 -36.65 36.08
C GLY A 769 5.58 -36.86 34.77
N GLY A 770 5.81 -38.12 34.38
CA GLY A 770 6.73 -38.48 33.29
C GLY A 770 6.34 -37.99 31.89
N GLU A 771 7.35 -37.84 31.03
CA GLU A 771 7.22 -37.46 29.63
C GLU A 771 6.63 -38.60 28.76
N GLU A 772 5.43 -38.42 28.21
CA GLU A 772 5.01 -39.20 27.03
C GLU A 772 5.69 -38.61 25.78
N LYS A 773 6.48 -39.44 25.06
CA LYS A 773 6.99 -39.06 23.73
C LYS A 773 5.84 -38.87 22.73
N PRO A 774 5.94 -37.92 21.78
CA PRO A 774 4.90 -37.69 20.79
C PRO A 774 4.70 -38.92 19.89
N LYS A 775 3.43 -39.31 19.70
CA LYS A 775 3.01 -40.53 19.01
C LYS A 775 3.22 -40.42 17.49
N SER A 776 3.56 -41.54 16.85
CA SER A 776 3.93 -41.56 15.43
C SER A 776 2.75 -41.21 14.52
N ASN A 777 3.04 -40.59 13.37
CA ASN A 777 2.07 -40.36 12.29
C ASN A 777 1.37 -41.65 11.83
N GLU A 778 1.99 -42.83 12.03
CA GLU A 778 1.38 -44.12 11.71
C GLU A 778 0.37 -44.59 12.78
N GLU A 779 0.59 -44.24 14.05
CA GLU A 779 -0.34 -44.51 15.14
C GLU A 779 -1.57 -43.60 15.04
N LEU A 780 -1.37 -42.32 14.69
CA LEU A 780 -2.45 -41.39 14.37
C LEU A 780 -3.31 -41.88 13.20
N ARG A 781 -2.71 -42.49 12.18
CA ARG A 781 -3.47 -43.14 11.07
C ARG A 781 -4.29 -44.35 11.55
N LYS A 782 -3.75 -45.19 12.43
CA LYS A 782 -4.47 -46.35 13.00
C LYS A 782 -5.63 -45.91 13.91
N LEU A 783 -5.46 -44.82 14.68
CA LEU A 783 -6.52 -44.20 15.49
C LEU A 783 -7.67 -43.61 14.67
N LEU A 784 -7.42 -43.18 13.44
CA LEU A 784 -8.45 -42.62 12.55
C LEU A 784 -9.22 -43.66 11.73
N LEU A 785 -8.79 -44.92 11.70
CA LEU A 785 -9.39 -45.98 10.88
C LEU A 785 -10.31 -46.94 11.65
N ASN A 786 -10.26 -46.99 12.98
CA ASN A 786 -11.12 -47.83 13.82
C ASN A 786 -12.16 -47.01 14.61
N LYS A 787 -13.27 -46.64 13.95
CA LYS A 787 -14.49 -46.12 14.61
C LYS A 787 -15.79 -46.61 13.95
N THR A 788 -16.14 -47.85 14.25
CA THR A 788 -17.52 -48.37 14.41
C THR A 788 -17.48 -49.44 15.48
#